data_AF-A0A1F7GU85-F1
#
_entry.id   AF-A0A1F7GU85-F1
#
_cell.length_a   1.000
_cell.length_b   1.000
_cell.length_c   1.000
_cell.angle_alpha   90.00
_cell.angle_beta   90.00
_cell.angle_gamma   90.00
#
_symmetry.space_group_name_H-M   'P 1'
#
loop_
_entity.id
_entity.type
_entity.pdbx_description
1 polymer ?
#
loop_
_entity_poly.entity_id
_entity_poly.type
_entity_poly.pdbx_seq_one_letter_code
_entity_poly.pdbx_strand_id
1 'polypeptide(L)'
;MTIYYRDISFYIQQYLYHYPFLVPLGIIGIWRWSVWILKELISLGYKPITSSYHTSVSIVTPVYNENPSVFRAALASWKKNRPTEIIAVIDYTDKKCIEVFQQFSKRFKRSVLIVTHTPGKRPALADGIKQATSEIVALVDSDTLWDRRVIEHGLPPFRSPKTAGVGTYQNVLNPKTFAQKIFDIQLDLRYLVEYPFLAASGKALICLSGRTAFYRRQIILPMLPSLVNETFLGKPVISGDDKTLTYLVLEAGWNVAYQSNAHVYTPGMKDLRSYLKQRLRWSRNALRADIKAIAKGWPIHHPALLFFQIDKFLQSIVVILSPIYFFISLLTGMWPAALVIFVWWFVSRTIKMYPHLTRRPRDIFLLPGFVLYSFLTGFIKIYAFFTLNTQGWITRWDKSRLSQFKLLDKAPAYIATFATIALFSWGIYVYKQYSYFLPHLTEKKLISQALHQGSSLAFATGPQVLGASTQTQKKLLASKYIVETKESIFSIAQKLNIDYRRLLFSNDAKITDSSNIKPGTIINIPGDDLPIVFKTNYNLSIPDKISLSVGYDKKTNTILAWGRSSQVTLADISNKLQGQHLYEMEKGVWYSDANIFIHNGLKLTLDEQEVTWLKLESNSKTFSSLLAKNADIIINRVKITSWDSTKNDYDKTISDGRSFIMIKDQGRMDIANSELAYLGFQRTEGMPVSPYGVSWKLSDVKLKKALLTGEVIDSKFHDNYFGAYTFGATGMIWRGNEFSHNIRYGLDPHDDSNGFLLENNIAHNNGAHGIIFSKRCMYNTIRNNLSYNNGLHGIMLHEKSDFNIIENNTVRGNTSGVALWHSNSNIVRNNTVIGNRHGIRANADSKGNIIEKNMISKSLYYGLYFYDGGDNNTVKSNEFVRNTVGVYIKSKSNKIAQNLFSQNQTAIYLLDSAQDNILSQNEIRDSKKYGIYTKVSKELYNLLGYNTLERNRKNIMGK
;
A
#
# COMPACT_ATOMS: atom_id res chain seq x y z
N MET A 1 28.16 11.54 14.93
CA MET A 1 27.43 11.02 13.74
C MET A 1 26.34 10.10 14.28
N THR A 2 25.22 10.70 14.71
CA THR A 2 24.22 10.05 15.56
C THR A 2 22.87 10.26 14.92
N ILE A 3 22.53 9.40 13.95
CA ILE A 3 21.20 9.35 13.36
C ILE A 3 20.27 8.84 14.46
N TYR A 4 19.37 9.70 14.95
CA TYR A 4 18.45 9.37 16.02
C TYR A 4 17.46 8.31 15.52
N TYR A 5 17.15 7.32 16.38
CA TYR A 5 16.17 6.26 16.14
C TYR A 5 14.81 6.76 15.61
N ARG A 6 14.44 8.01 15.93
CA ARG A 6 13.22 8.68 15.48
C ARG A 6 13.20 9.03 13.99
N ASP A 7 14.35 9.38 13.41
CA ASP A 7 14.45 9.69 11.97
C ASP A 7 14.35 8.43 11.14
N ILE A 8 14.99 7.34 11.59
CA ILE A 8 14.86 6.02 10.96
C ILE A 8 13.40 5.55 11.04
N SER A 9 12.73 5.70 12.18
CA SER A 9 11.32 5.34 12.29
C SER A 9 10.43 6.20 11.39
N PHE A 10 10.74 7.49 11.22
CA PHE A 10 10.02 8.40 10.34
C PHE A 10 10.21 8.02 8.87
N TYR A 11 11.45 7.81 8.41
CA TYR A 11 11.72 7.37 7.04
C TYR A 11 11.17 5.98 6.74
N ILE A 12 11.20 5.06 7.71
CA ILE A 12 10.52 3.76 7.60
C ILE A 12 9.02 3.98 7.48
N GLN A 13 8.39 4.81 8.30
CA GLN A 13 6.95 5.10 8.19
C GLN A 13 6.57 5.75 6.87
N GLN A 14 7.34 6.73 6.37
CA GLN A 14 7.16 7.34 5.05
C GLN A 14 7.34 6.31 3.93
N TYR A 15 8.34 5.43 4.03
CA TYR A 15 8.56 4.37 3.06
C TYR A 15 7.44 3.31 3.07
N LEU A 16 6.96 2.90 4.25
CA LEU A 16 5.84 1.98 4.41
C LEU A 16 4.51 2.61 3.94
N TYR A 17 4.38 3.95 4.03
CA TYR A 17 3.22 4.72 3.57
C TYR A 17 3.19 4.88 2.04
N HIS A 18 4.34 5.16 1.40
CA HIS A 18 4.43 5.32 -0.05
C HIS A 18 4.54 4.01 -0.83
N TYR A 19 5.11 2.98 -0.20
CA TYR A 19 5.33 1.67 -0.81
C TYR A 19 4.76 0.51 0.03
N PRO A 20 3.46 0.56 0.42
CA PRO A 20 2.84 -0.50 1.21
C PRO A 20 2.93 -1.85 0.50
N PHE A 21 2.91 -1.84 -0.83
CA PHE A 21 3.15 -3.01 -1.67
C PHE A 21 4.47 -3.72 -1.36
N LEU A 22 5.56 -2.99 -1.06
CA LEU A 22 6.87 -3.59 -0.80
C LEU A 22 7.04 -4.10 0.64
N VAL A 23 6.12 -3.80 1.55
CA VAL A 23 6.22 -4.13 2.98
C VAL A 23 6.45 -5.64 3.21
N PRO A 24 5.66 -6.57 2.62
CA PRO A 24 5.86 -7.98 2.89
C PRO A 24 7.19 -8.48 2.33
N LEU A 25 7.60 -7.96 1.17
CA LEU A 25 8.90 -8.27 0.58
C LEU A 25 10.05 -7.74 1.45
N GLY A 26 9.87 -6.57 2.08
CA GLY A 26 10.79 -5.99 3.05
C GLY A 26 10.93 -6.86 4.31
N ILE A 27 9.82 -7.28 4.92
CA ILE A 27 9.81 -8.18 6.10
C ILE A 27 10.53 -9.50 5.79
N ILE A 28 10.19 -10.09 4.64
CA ILE A 28 10.88 -11.28 4.12
C ILE A 28 12.38 -11.00 3.97
N GLY A 29 12.75 -9.85 3.41
CA GLY A 29 14.13 -9.41 3.25
C GLY A 29 14.87 -9.38 4.59
N ILE A 30 14.32 -8.69 5.59
CA ILE A 30 14.88 -8.58 6.94
C ILE A 30 15.13 -9.98 7.52
N TRP A 31 14.12 -10.84 7.54
CA TRP A 31 14.27 -12.21 8.05
C TRP A 31 15.38 -12.98 7.31
N ARG A 32 15.41 -12.94 5.97
CA ARG A 32 16.42 -13.65 5.17
C ARG A 32 17.84 -13.16 5.45
N TRP A 33 18.01 -11.86 5.72
CA TRP A 33 19.30 -11.28 6.05
C TRP A 33 19.72 -11.57 7.49
N SER A 34 18.80 -11.51 8.45
CA SER A 34 19.06 -11.91 9.83
C SER A 34 19.54 -13.36 9.92
N VAL A 35 18.92 -14.28 9.18
CA VAL A 35 19.36 -15.69 9.13
C VAL A 35 20.75 -15.83 8.48
N TRP A 36 21.04 -15.06 7.43
CA TRP A 36 22.36 -15.12 6.80
C TRP A 36 23.45 -14.57 7.73
N ILE A 37 23.22 -13.41 8.36
CA ILE A 37 24.13 -12.81 9.34
C ILE A 37 24.37 -13.77 10.51
N LEU A 38 23.33 -14.41 11.04
CA LEU A 38 23.45 -15.40 12.11
C LEU A 38 24.40 -16.55 11.70
N LYS A 39 24.24 -17.09 10.49
CA LYS A 39 25.10 -18.16 9.98
C LYS A 39 26.55 -17.70 9.84
N GLU A 40 26.76 -16.49 9.30
CA GLU A 40 28.10 -15.90 9.17
C GLU A 40 28.75 -15.69 10.55
N LEU A 41 28.07 -15.06 11.50
CA LEU A 41 28.60 -14.81 12.85
C LEU A 41 29.00 -16.09 13.57
N ILE A 42 28.15 -17.13 13.52
CA ILE A 42 28.47 -18.43 14.13
C ILE A 42 29.61 -19.12 13.36
N SER A 43 29.66 -18.99 12.04
CA SER A 43 30.74 -19.57 11.22
C SER A 43 32.12 -19.00 11.55
N LEU A 44 32.22 -17.76 12.04
CA LEU A 44 33.49 -17.17 12.50
C LEU A 44 34.11 -17.96 13.67
N GLY A 45 33.29 -18.66 14.45
CA GLY A 45 33.74 -19.54 15.53
C GLY A 45 34.32 -20.87 15.05
N TYR A 46 34.14 -21.23 13.77
CA TYR A 46 34.67 -22.47 13.22
C TYR A 46 36.17 -22.38 12.93
N LYS A 47 36.92 -23.40 13.36
CA LYS A 47 38.32 -23.62 12.98
C LYS A 47 38.53 -25.11 12.64
N PRO A 48 39.30 -25.44 11.59
CA PRO A 48 39.65 -26.83 11.31
C PRO A 48 40.53 -27.40 12.42
N ILE A 49 40.37 -28.70 12.70
CA ILE A 49 41.15 -29.39 13.72
C ILE A 49 42.51 -29.76 13.10
N THR A 50 43.61 -29.31 13.71
CA THR A 50 44.97 -29.49 13.18
C THR A 50 45.83 -30.47 13.97
N SER A 51 45.33 -30.99 15.11
CA SER A 51 46.07 -31.97 15.90
C SER A 51 46.28 -33.26 15.10
N SER A 52 47.53 -33.74 15.03
CA SER A 52 47.86 -34.93 14.25
C SER A 52 47.11 -36.16 14.79
N TYR A 53 46.54 -36.94 13.87
CA TYR A 53 45.93 -38.24 14.12
C TYR A 53 46.17 -39.11 12.90
N HIS A 54 46.78 -40.27 13.11
CA HIS A 54 47.13 -41.21 12.06
C HIS A 54 46.47 -42.55 12.34
N THR A 55 45.79 -43.09 11.35
CA THR A 55 45.22 -44.44 11.38
C THR A 55 45.15 -44.99 9.95
N SER A 56 44.84 -46.27 9.82
CA SER A 56 44.63 -46.95 8.54
C SER A 56 43.42 -46.35 7.80
N VAL A 57 43.54 -46.21 6.47
CA VAL A 57 42.46 -45.69 5.62
C VAL A 57 42.28 -46.56 4.37
N SER A 58 41.08 -47.13 4.21
CA SER A 58 40.66 -47.82 2.99
C SER A 58 39.83 -46.86 2.14
N ILE A 59 40.18 -46.68 0.87
CA ILE A 59 39.36 -45.91 -0.07
C ILE A 59 38.39 -46.87 -0.76
N VAL A 60 37.10 -46.56 -0.73
CA VAL A 60 36.05 -47.32 -1.42
C VAL A 60 35.41 -46.42 -2.48
N THR A 61 35.44 -46.87 -3.74
CA THR A 61 34.87 -46.13 -4.86
C THR A 61 33.95 -47.02 -5.72
N PRO A 62 32.65 -46.70 -5.82
CA PRO A 62 31.78 -47.34 -6.80
C PRO A 62 31.96 -46.69 -8.18
N VAL A 63 32.09 -47.50 -9.23
CA VAL A 63 32.36 -47.03 -10.60
C VAL A 63 31.33 -47.60 -11.56
N TYR A 64 30.74 -46.72 -12.38
CA TYR A 64 29.83 -47.10 -13.46
C TYR A 64 29.90 -46.06 -14.58
N ASN A 65 30.16 -46.52 -15.80
CA ASN A 65 30.26 -45.74 -17.04
C ASN A 65 30.97 -44.39 -16.83
N GLU A 66 32.12 -44.42 -16.16
CA GLU A 66 32.92 -43.24 -15.88
C GLU A 66 33.85 -42.94 -17.07
N ASN A 67 34.25 -41.69 -17.25
CA ASN A 67 35.29 -41.39 -18.22
C ASN A 67 36.62 -42.03 -17.78
N PRO A 68 37.21 -42.96 -18.56
CA PRO A 68 38.43 -43.68 -18.17
C PRO A 68 39.61 -42.77 -17.83
N SER A 69 39.72 -41.62 -18.51
CA SER A 69 40.79 -40.65 -18.26
C SER A 69 40.63 -39.93 -16.92
N VAL A 70 39.39 -39.58 -16.55
CA VAL A 70 39.06 -38.93 -15.27
C VAL A 70 39.30 -39.91 -14.13
N PHE A 71 38.82 -41.15 -14.27
CA PHE A 71 39.02 -42.20 -13.26
C PHE A 71 40.51 -42.51 -13.04
N ARG A 72 41.30 -42.57 -14.12
CA ARG A 72 42.77 -42.75 -14.02
C ARG A 72 43.43 -41.61 -13.24
N ALA A 73 43.02 -40.36 -13.50
CA ALA A 73 43.53 -39.20 -12.77
C ALA A 73 43.14 -39.24 -11.28
N ALA A 74 41.91 -39.65 -10.98
CA ALA A 74 41.40 -39.82 -9.62
C ALA A 74 42.23 -40.83 -8.83
N LEU A 75 42.41 -42.05 -9.38
CA LEU A 75 43.27 -43.10 -8.79
C LEU A 75 44.69 -42.61 -8.50
N ALA A 76 45.30 -41.88 -9.44
CA ALA A 76 46.63 -41.32 -9.27
C ALA A 76 46.69 -40.28 -8.13
N SER A 77 45.66 -39.46 -7.98
CA SER A 77 45.57 -38.47 -6.89
C SER A 77 45.40 -39.12 -5.51
N TRP A 78 44.59 -40.17 -5.42
CA TRP A 78 44.37 -40.92 -4.19
C TRP A 78 45.63 -41.66 -3.75
N LYS A 79 46.33 -42.32 -4.69
CA LYS A 79 47.60 -43.00 -4.42
C LYS A 79 48.64 -42.06 -3.80
N LYS A 80 48.68 -40.78 -4.22
CA LYS A 80 49.62 -39.78 -3.66
C LYS A 80 49.40 -39.50 -2.17
N ASN A 81 48.19 -39.71 -1.65
CA ASN A 81 47.87 -39.56 -0.23
C ASN A 81 48.24 -40.80 0.61
N ARG A 82 48.81 -41.84 0.00
CA ARG A 82 49.30 -43.07 0.66
C ARG A 82 48.22 -43.81 1.50
N PRO A 83 47.04 -44.13 0.92
CA PRO A 83 46.04 -44.93 1.62
C PRO A 83 46.55 -46.36 1.89
N THR A 84 45.95 -47.03 2.87
CA THR A 84 46.24 -48.44 3.17
C THR A 84 45.84 -49.33 2.00
N GLU A 85 44.68 -49.07 1.40
CA GLU A 85 44.20 -49.79 0.22
C GLU A 85 43.19 -48.95 -0.59
N ILE A 86 42.99 -49.31 -1.86
CA ILE A 86 41.96 -48.74 -2.74
C ILE A 86 41.09 -49.87 -3.29
N ILE A 87 39.80 -49.83 -2.97
CA ILE A 87 38.80 -50.81 -3.37
C ILE A 87 37.88 -50.15 -4.40
N ALA A 88 37.92 -50.63 -5.63
CA ALA A 88 36.99 -50.21 -6.68
C ALA A 88 35.91 -51.27 -6.88
N VAL A 89 34.65 -50.86 -6.75
CA VAL A 89 33.49 -51.70 -7.02
C VAL A 89 32.89 -51.26 -8.35
N ILE A 90 33.20 -51.99 -9.41
CA ILE A 90 32.92 -51.60 -10.79
C ILE A 90 31.80 -52.48 -11.34
N ASP A 91 30.79 -51.86 -11.95
CA ASP A 91 29.72 -52.60 -12.62
C ASP A 91 30.26 -53.43 -13.79
N TYR A 92 29.79 -54.67 -13.92
CA TYR A 92 30.26 -55.62 -14.95
C TYR A 92 30.14 -55.10 -16.39
N THR A 93 29.27 -54.13 -16.65
CA THR A 93 29.09 -53.52 -17.99
C THR A 93 30.16 -52.48 -18.33
N ASP A 94 30.87 -51.91 -17.34
CA ASP A 94 31.89 -50.88 -17.55
C ASP A 94 33.28 -51.49 -17.81
N LYS A 95 33.39 -52.19 -18.95
CA LYS A 95 34.63 -52.88 -19.36
C LYS A 95 35.84 -51.95 -19.43
N LYS A 96 35.65 -50.68 -19.78
CA LYS A 96 36.74 -49.69 -19.93
C LYS A 96 37.33 -49.31 -18.57
N CYS A 97 36.50 -49.05 -17.56
CA CYS A 97 37.01 -48.74 -16.22
C CYS A 97 37.56 -49.96 -15.48
N ILE A 98 37.04 -51.16 -15.74
CA ILE A 98 37.65 -52.42 -15.29
C ILE A 98 39.10 -52.52 -15.79
N GLU A 99 39.32 -52.29 -17.09
CA GLU A 99 40.66 -52.32 -17.67
C GLU A 99 41.59 -51.25 -17.05
N VAL A 100 41.10 -50.02 -16.87
CA VAL A 100 41.87 -48.94 -16.20
C VAL A 100 42.30 -49.36 -14.80
N PHE A 101 41.40 -49.96 -14.02
CA PHE A 101 41.72 -50.38 -12.65
C PHE A 101 42.68 -51.56 -12.62
N GLN A 102 42.51 -52.55 -13.50
CA GLN A 102 43.46 -53.67 -13.63
C GLN A 102 44.88 -53.18 -13.98
N GLN A 103 45.01 -52.22 -14.89
CA GLN A 103 46.29 -51.59 -15.20
C GLN A 103 46.87 -50.83 -14.00
N PHE A 104 46.03 -50.16 -13.22
CA PHE A 104 46.45 -49.50 -11.97
C PHE A 104 46.91 -50.52 -10.91
N SER A 105 46.22 -51.64 -10.76
CA SER A 105 46.55 -52.71 -9.80
C SER A 105 47.90 -53.35 -10.06
N LYS A 106 48.36 -53.41 -11.31
CA LYS A 106 49.73 -53.83 -11.65
C LYS A 106 50.78 -52.94 -10.96
N ARG A 107 50.50 -51.64 -10.77
CA ARG A 107 51.40 -50.62 -10.21
C ARG A 107 51.10 -50.23 -8.76
N PHE A 108 49.99 -50.68 -8.19
CA PHE A 108 49.60 -50.43 -6.81
C PHE A 108 48.99 -51.70 -6.22
N LYS A 109 49.85 -52.52 -5.61
CA LYS A 109 49.48 -53.87 -5.12
C LYS A 109 48.42 -53.87 -4.02
N ARG A 110 48.25 -52.76 -3.31
CA ARG A 110 47.21 -52.54 -2.29
C ARG A 110 45.89 -52.08 -2.93
N SER A 111 45.47 -52.74 -4.02
CA SER A 111 44.19 -52.45 -4.68
C SER A 111 43.34 -53.70 -4.81
N VAL A 112 42.02 -53.52 -4.62
CA VAL A 112 41.03 -54.60 -4.71
C VAL A 112 39.98 -54.22 -5.74
N LEU A 113 39.75 -55.09 -6.72
CA LEU A 113 38.72 -54.93 -7.73
C LEU A 113 37.55 -55.86 -7.39
N ILE A 114 36.36 -55.30 -7.20
CA ILE A 114 35.10 -56.04 -7.10
C ILE A 114 34.30 -55.76 -8.36
N VAL A 115 34.04 -56.78 -9.18
CA VAL A 115 33.15 -56.66 -10.35
C VAL A 115 31.74 -57.03 -9.92
N THR A 116 30.88 -56.03 -9.74
CA THR A 116 29.52 -56.23 -9.22
C THR A 116 28.51 -56.44 -10.33
N HIS A 117 27.59 -57.38 -10.11
CA HIS A 117 26.42 -57.63 -10.97
C HIS A 117 25.14 -57.01 -10.37
N THR A 118 25.20 -56.59 -9.11
CA THR A 118 24.09 -55.97 -8.41
C THR A 118 24.00 -54.49 -8.82
N PRO A 119 22.93 -54.05 -9.48
CA PRO A 119 22.85 -52.70 -10.00
C PRO A 119 22.67 -51.67 -8.88
N GLY A 120 23.49 -50.61 -8.92
CA GLY A 120 23.29 -49.40 -8.12
C GLY A 120 24.43 -49.06 -7.17
N LYS A 121 24.55 -47.76 -6.86
CA LYS A 121 25.64 -47.22 -6.04
C LYS A 121 25.63 -47.70 -4.59
N ARG A 122 24.44 -47.82 -3.98
CA ARG A 122 24.29 -48.21 -2.56
C ARG A 122 24.76 -49.65 -2.30
N PRO A 123 24.34 -50.67 -3.08
CA PRO A 123 24.92 -52.01 -2.99
C PRO A 123 26.43 -52.03 -3.21
N ALA A 124 26.93 -51.33 -4.25
CA ALA A 124 28.36 -51.26 -4.54
C ALA A 124 29.18 -50.65 -3.39
N LEU A 125 28.66 -49.58 -2.76
CA LEU A 125 29.27 -49.02 -1.55
C LEU A 125 29.27 -50.02 -0.39
N ALA A 126 28.16 -50.74 -0.18
CA ALA A 126 28.06 -51.73 0.88
C ALA A 126 29.07 -52.88 0.71
N ASP A 127 29.23 -53.40 -0.52
CA ASP A 127 30.20 -54.45 -0.83
C ASP A 127 31.63 -53.97 -0.59
N GLY A 128 31.96 -52.75 -1.03
CA GLY A 128 33.27 -52.16 -0.79
C GLY A 128 33.55 -51.88 0.69
N ILE A 129 32.57 -51.41 1.47
CA ILE A 129 32.71 -51.17 2.92
C ILE A 129 32.92 -52.48 3.68
N LYS A 130 32.21 -53.55 3.30
CA LYS A 130 32.41 -54.89 3.88
C LYS A 130 33.83 -55.40 3.63
N GLN A 131 34.33 -55.21 2.41
CA GLN A 131 35.67 -55.63 2.00
C GLN A 131 36.80 -54.82 2.66
N ALA A 132 36.57 -53.55 2.98
CA ALA A 132 37.58 -52.69 3.59
C ALA A 132 38.11 -53.27 4.91
N THR A 133 39.40 -53.16 5.15
CA THR A 133 40.06 -53.67 6.37
C THR A 133 40.48 -52.58 7.35
N SER A 134 40.56 -51.33 6.90
CA SER A 134 41.01 -50.21 7.73
C SER A 134 39.98 -49.74 8.76
N GLU A 135 40.48 -49.07 9.82
CA GLU A 135 39.65 -48.44 10.85
C GLU A 135 38.74 -47.36 10.23
N ILE A 136 39.30 -46.54 9.33
CA ILE A 136 38.58 -45.49 8.62
C ILE A 136 38.39 -45.90 7.17
N VAL A 137 37.16 -45.73 6.66
CA VAL A 137 36.83 -45.88 5.24
C VAL A 137 36.56 -44.51 4.65
N ALA A 138 37.27 -44.16 3.58
CA ALA A 138 36.99 -43.01 2.75
C ALA A 138 36.08 -43.43 1.59
N LEU A 139 34.84 -42.95 1.58
CA LEU A 139 33.91 -43.14 0.47
C LEU A 139 34.16 -42.03 -0.55
N VAL A 140 34.52 -42.40 -1.78
CA VAL A 140 35.01 -41.47 -2.81
C VAL A 140 34.31 -41.71 -4.14
N ASP A 141 33.75 -40.66 -4.74
CA ASP A 141 33.20 -40.74 -6.09
C ASP A 141 34.32 -40.95 -7.12
N SER A 142 34.05 -41.76 -8.15
CA SER A 142 35.02 -42.17 -9.19
C SER A 142 35.65 -41.02 -9.99
N ASP A 143 35.10 -39.81 -9.90
CA ASP A 143 35.55 -38.60 -10.59
C ASP A 143 36.21 -37.56 -9.68
N THR A 144 36.43 -37.87 -8.39
CA THR A 144 36.95 -36.91 -7.43
C THR A 144 38.48 -36.95 -7.33
N LEU A 145 39.11 -35.80 -7.47
CA LEU A 145 40.56 -35.62 -7.37
C LEU A 145 40.94 -35.09 -5.98
N TRP A 146 41.96 -35.67 -5.36
CA TRP A 146 42.46 -35.24 -4.05
C TRP A 146 43.64 -34.29 -4.16
N ASP A 147 43.71 -33.31 -3.27
CA ASP A 147 44.93 -32.56 -3.00
C ASP A 147 45.98 -33.45 -2.28
N ARG A 148 47.20 -32.96 -2.03
CA ARG A 148 48.33 -33.75 -1.54
C ARG A 148 48.19 -34.26 -0.10
N ARG A 149 47.36 -33.63 0.73
CA ARG A 149 47.26 -33.86 2.19
C ARG A 149 45.82 -34.08 2.68
N VAL A 150 44.98 -34.72 1.88
CA VAL A 150 43.56 -34.93 2.19
C VAL A 150 43.37 -35.90 3.36
N ILE A 151 44.12 -37.01 3.41
CA ILE A 151 44.07 -37.95 4.55
C ILE A 151 44.59 -37.26 5.81
N GLU A 152 45.77 -36.64 5.73
CA GLU A 152 46.41 -35.94 6.85
C GLU A 152 45.48 -34.91 7.51
N HIS A 153 44.73 -34.14 6.71
CA HIS A 153 43.81 -33.12 7.21
C HIS A 153 42.41 -33.66 7.55
N GLY A 154 41.98 -34.77 6.95
CA GLY A 154 40.66 -35.37 7.17
C GLY A 154 40.57 -36.24 8.44
N LEU A 155 41.69 -36.76 8.92
CA LEU A 155 41.75 -37.67 10.07
C LEU A 155 41.64 -37.03 11.48
N PRO A 156 42.18 -35.82 11.75
CA PRO A 156 42.18 -35.21 13.10
C PRO A 156 40.88 -35.29 13.91
N PRO A 157 39.67 -35.10 13.33
CA PRO A 157 38.44 -35.12 14.13
C PRO A 157 38.09 -36.49 14.71
N PHE A 158 38.65 -37.58 14.16
CA PHE A 158 38.47 -38.94 14.68
C PHE A 158 39.20 -39.18 15.99
N ARG A 159 40.12 -38.30 16.42
CA ARG A 159 40.68 -38.38 17.78
C ARG A 159 39.59 -38.43 18.85
N SER A 160 38.42 -37.82 18.59
CA SER A 160 37.24 -38.02 19.43
C SER A 160 36.57 -39.37 19.11
N PRO A 161 36.37 -40.26 20.10
CA PRO A 161 35.66 -41.52 19.91
C PRO A 161 34.21 -41.34 19.41
N LYS A 162 33.58 -40.19 19.72
CA LYS A 162 32.20 -39.87 19.31
C LYS A 162 32.08 -39.40 17.85
N THR A 163 33.18 -39.12 17.15
CA THR A 163 33.15 -38.71 15.74
C THR A 163 33.09 -39.94 14.85
N ALA A 164 31.97 -40.12 14.15
CA ALA A 164 31.75 -41.25 13.25
C ALA A 164 32.05 -40.92 11.80
N GLY A 165 31.97 -39.64 11.39
CA GLY A 165 32.29 -39.25 10.02
C GLY A 165 32.83 -37.83 9.87
N VAL A 166 33.62 -37.61 8.82
CA VAL A 166 34.26 -36.33 8.50
C VAL A 166 34.06 -35.96 7.04
N GLY A 167 33.57 -34.75 6.79
CA GLY A 167 33.41 -34.17 5.45
C GLY A 167 34.58 -33.27 5.05
N THR A 168 34.83 -33.19 3.75
CA THR A 168 35.91 -32.41 3.13
C THR A 168 35.43 -31.12 2.48
N TYR A 169 36.34 -30.17 2.29
CA TYR A 169 36.15 -29.00 1.43
C TYR A 169 36.21 -29.40 -0.04
N GLN A 170 35.33 -28.85 -0.87
CA GLN A 170 35.18 -29.29 -2.27
C GLN A 170 35.04 -28.11 -3.22
N ASN A 171 35.76 -28.13 -4.34
CA ASN A 171 35.63 -27.17 -5.44
C ASN A 171 35.55 -27.83 -6.82
N VAL A 172 35.13 -27.05 -7.83
CA VAL A 172 35.28 -27.48 -9.23
C VAL A 172 36.73 -27.29 -9.67
N LEU A 173 37.32 -28.31 -10.28
CA LEU A 173 38.66 -28.21 -10.84
C LEU A 173 38.63 -27.29 -12.07
N ASN A 174 39.32 -26.15 -12.00
CA ASN A 174 39.53 -25.23 -13.13
C ASN A 174 38.25 -24.94 -13.93
N PRO A 175 37.23 -24.32 -13.32
CA PRO A 175 35.94 -24.09 -13.97
C PRO A 175 36.08 -23.13 -15.15
N LYS A 176 35.72 -23.59 -16.35
CA LYS A 176 35.79 -22.80 -17.60
C LYS A 176 34.42 -22.37 -18.09
N THR A 177 33.48 -23.30 -18.12
CA THR A 177 32.12 -23.08 -18.62
C THR A 177 31.24 -22.37 -17.58
N PHE A 178 30.17 -21.71 -18.03
CA PHE A 178 29.20 -21.07 -17.13
C PHE A 178 28.64 -22.05 -16.08
N ALA A 179 28.27 -23.27 -16.49
CA ALA A 179 27.73 -24.29 -15.59
C ALA A 179 28.75 -24.72 -14.52
N GLN A 180 30.02 -24.92 -14.91
CA GLN A 180 31.11 -25.22 -13.97
C GLN A 180 31.35 -24.08 -12.98
N LYS A 181 31.37 -22.83 -13.45
CA LYS A 181 31.60 -21.67 -12.59
C LYS A 181 30.44 -21.45 -11.59
N ILE A 182 29.19 -21.57 -12.05
CA ILE A 182 28.02 -21.52 -11.15
C ILE A 182 28.05 -22.65 -10.13
N PHE A 183 28.47 -23.85 -10.54
CA PHE A 183 28.63 -24.96 -9.62
C PHE A 183 29.74 -24.70 -8.58
N ASP A 184 30.86 -24.12 -8.99
CA ASP A 184 31.96 -23.74 -8.09
C ASP A 184 31.50 -22.69 -7.05
N ILE A 185 30.75 -21.67 -7.48
CA ILE A 185 30.13 -20.69 -6.58
C ILE A 185 29.24 -21.41 -5.55
N GLN A 186 28.40 -22.36 -5.98
CA GLN A 186 27.51 -23.10 -5.06
C GLN A 186 28.27 -23.96 -4.06
N LEU A 187 29.42 -24.51 -4.44
CA LEU A 187 30.28 -25.27 -3.53
C LEU A 187 30.93 -24.33 -2.50
N ASP A 188 31.45 -23.18 -2.93
CA ASP A 188 32.00 -22.19 -2.00
C ASP A 188 30.97 -21.73 -0.97
N LEU A 189 29.75 -21.38 -1.40
CA LEU A 189 28.69 -20.99 -0.48
C LEU A 189 28.34 -22.11 0.52
N ARG A 190 28.39 -23.37 0.08
CA ARG A 190 28.13 -24.51 0.95
C ARG A 190 29.25 -24.70 1.96
N TYR A 191 30.50 -24.65 1.53
CA TYR A 191 31.63 -25.11 2.33
C TYR A 191 32.39 -24.00 3.07
N LEU A 192 32.24 -22.75 2.65
CA LEU A 192 32.80 -21.57 3.31
C LEU A 192 31.78 -20.90 4.25
N VAL A 193 30.49 -21.18 4.09
CA VAL A 193 29.42 -20.58 4.93
C VAL A 193 28.56 -21.64 5.61
N GLU A 194 27.82 -22.47 4.86
CA GLU A 194 26.83 -23.39 5.46
C GLU A 194 27.47 -24.44 6.39
N TYR A 195 28.61 -25.01 6.01
CA TYR A 195 29.26 -26.08 6.76
C TYR A 195 30.00 -25.58 8.00
N PRO A 196 30.79 -24.49 7.92
CA PRO A 196 31.35 -23.83 9.10
C PRO A 196 30.28 -23.50 10.16
N PHE A 197 29.13 -22.94 9.74
CA PHE A 197 27.99 -22.68 10.64
C PHE A 197 27.54 -23.97 11.37
N LEU A 198 27.24 -25.03 10.63
CA LEU A 198 26.75 -26.28 11.22
C LEU A 198 27.81 -26.99 12.08
N ALA A 199 29.08 -26.94 11.65
CA ALA A 199 30.19 -27.53 12.37
C ALA A 199 30.45 -26.81 13.71
N ALA A 200 30.40 -25.47 13.74
CA ALA A 200 30.53 -24.68 14.96
C ALA A 200 29.35 -24.86 15.91
N SER A 201 28.13 -25.09 15.39
CA SER A 201 26.92 -25.06 16.20
C SER A 201 26.62 -26.35 17.00
N GLY A 202 27.11 -27.51 16.56
CA GLY A 202 26.66 -28.76 17.21
C GLY A 202 27.16 -30.07 16.63
N LYS A 203 28.29 -30.09 15.91
CA LYS A 203 28.93 -31.31 15.37
C LYS A 203 27.95 -32.21 14.57
N ALA A 204 27.03 -31.58 13.86
CA ALA A 204 26.03 -32.22 13.01
C ALA A 204 25.99 -31.50 11.66
N LEU A 205 25.95 -32.25 10.56
CA LEU A 205 26.00 -31.70 9.20
C LEU A 205 24.84 -32.21 8.36
N ILE A 206 24.43 -31.42 7.38
CA ILE A 206 23.31 -31.77 6.50
C ILE A 206 23.60 -32.98 5.59
N CYS A 207 24.88 -33.24 5.29
CA CYS A 207 25.35 -34.35 4.45
C CYS A 207 26.89 -34.36 4.41
N LEU A 208 27.54 -35.50 4.58
CA LEU A 208 28.93 -35.68 4.19
C LEU A 208 28.96 -36.11 2.73
N SER A 209 29.38 -35.22 1.84
CA SER A 209 29.24 -35.37 0.39
C SER A 209 30.04 -36.57 -0.14
N GLY A 210 29.39 -37.37 -0.99
CA GLY A 210 29.98 -38.60 -1.56
C GLY A 210 31.23 -38.40 -2.44
N ARG A 211 31.57 -37.16 -2.82
CA ARG A 211 32.86 -36.89 -3.50
C ARG A 211 34.00 -37.39 -2.64
N THR A 212 33.97 -37.08 -1.34
CA THR A 212 34.87 -37.66 -0.34
C THR A 212 34.27 -37.46 1.05
N ALA A 213 34.05 -38.56 1.75
CA ALA A 213 33.67 -38.56 3.16
C ALA A 213 34.39 -39.69 3.88
N PHE A 214 34.95 -39.41 5.05
CA PHE A 214 35.59 -40.40 5.90
C PHE A 214 34.60 -40.91 6.94
N TYR A 215 34.63 -42.19 7.24
CA TYR A 215 33.79 -42.80 8.27
C TYR A 215 34.55 -43.85 9.08
N ARG A 216 34.22 -43.96 10.37
CA ARG A 216 34.63 -45.13 11.17
C ARG A 216 33.91 -46.36 10.65
N ARG A 217 34.67 -47.33 10.13
CA ARG A 217 34.13 -48.55 9.53
C ARG A 217 33.17 -49.27 10.46
N GLN A 218 33.59 -49.47 11.72
CA GLN A 218 32.83 -50.17 12.74
C GLN A 218 31.46 -49.55 13.04
N ILE A 219 31.29 -48.24 12.80
CA ILE A 219 30.03 -47.53 13.07
C ILE A 219 29.07 -47.64 11.88
N ILE A 220 29.59 -47.56 10.66
CA ILE A 220 28.73 -47.58 9.46
C ILE A 220 28.39 -48.99 8.97
N LEU A 221 29.18 -50.02 9.34
CA LEU A 221 28.96 -51.40 8.92
C LEU A 221 27.56 -51.94 9.33
N PRO A 222 27.07 -51.73 10.57
CA PRO A 222 25.71 -52.13 10.97
C PRO A 222 24.60 -51.34 10.27
N MET A 223 24.91 -50.18 9.69
CA MET A 223 23.93 -49.29 9.05
C MET A 223 23.68 -49.63 7.57
N LEU A 224 24.49 -50.52 6.99
CA LEU A 224 24.41 -50.89 5.57
C LEU A 224 23.03 -51.44 5.14
N PRO A 225 22.35 -52.31 5.92
CA PRO A 225 21.01 -52.78 5.55
C PRO A 225 20.00 -51.62 5.42
N SER A 226 20.02 -50.68 6.37
CA SER A 226 19.17 -49.49 6.35
C SER A 226 19.51 -48.53 5.21
N LEU A 227 20.79 -48.46 4.82
CA LEU A 227 21.23 -47.69 3.66
C LEU A 227 20.74 -48.30 2.35
N VAL A 228 20.86 -49.63 2.18
CA VAL A 228 20.52 -50.33 0.93
C VAL A 228 19.01 -50.46 0.74
N ASN A 229 18.27 -50.78 1.80
CA ASN A 229 16.83 -51.09 1.73
C ASN A 229 15.92 -49.89 2.01
N GLU A 230 16.46 -48.66 1.91
CA GLU A 230 15.68 -47.46 2.19
C GLU A 230 14.48 -47.31 1.25
N THR A 231 13.30 -47.03 1.82
CA THR A 231 12.09 -46.66 1.06
C THR A 231 11.62 -45.25 1.42
N PHE A 232 10.89 -44.63 0.49
CA PHE A 232 10.18 -43.37 0.67
C PHE A 232 8.85 -43.44 -0.08
N LEU A 233 7.72 -43.23 0.62
CA LEU A 233 6.36 -43.36 0.06
C LEU A 233 6.18 -44.65 -0.77
N GLY A 234 6.57 -45.79 -0.17
CA GLY A 234 6.42 -47.13 -0.76
C GLY A 234 7.40 -47.48 -1.87
N LYS A 235 8.28 -46.58 -2.32
CA LYS A 235 9.27 -46.86 -3.38
C LYS A 235 10.70 -46.95 -2.85
N PRO A 236 11.53 -47.88 -3.36
CA PRO A 236 12.96 -47.94 -3.04
C PRO A 236 13.71 -46.65 -3.43
N VAL A 237 14.57 -46.17 -2.53
CA VAL A 237 15.39 -44.98 -2.73
C VAL A 237 16.74 -45.37 -3.33
N ILE A 238 16.90 -45.09 -4.62
CA ILE A 238 18.07 -45.53 -5.40
C ILE A 238 19.23 -44.51 -5.46
N SER A 239 19.15 -43.37 -4.76
CA SER A 239 20.20 -42.34 -4.79
C SER A 239 20.23 -41.49 -3.50
N GLY A 240 21.29 -40.72 -3.27
CA GLY A 240 21.44 -39.92 -2.04
C GLY A 240 22.04 -40.71 -0.88
N ASP A 241 22.86 -41.71 -1.22
CA ASP A 241 23.66 -42.55 -0.33
C ASP A 241 24.40 -41.75 0.74
N ASP A 242 25.07 -40.67 0.32
CA ASP A 242 25.86 -39.77 1.14
C ASP A 242 25.05 -39.12 2.29
N LYS A 243 23.90 -38.54 1.96
CA LYS A 243 23.01 -37.91 2.94
C LYS A 243 22.33 -38.93 3.84
N THR A 244 21.85 -40.05 3.28
CA THR A 244 21.22 -41.12 4.07
C THR A 244 22.20 -41.67 5.11
N LEU A 245 23.44 -41.98 4.72
CA LEU A 245 24.43 -42.50 5.66
C LEU A 245 24.79 -41.47 6.74
N THR A 246 24.91 -40.20 6.37
CA THR A 246 25.11 -39.11 7.35
C THR A 246 24.00 -39.07 8.39
N TYR A 247 22.75 -39.27 7.98
CA TYR A 247 21.59 -39.24 8.89
C TYR A 247 21.46 -40.50 9.71
N LEU A 248 21.79 -41.68 9.20
CA LEU A 248 21.83 -42.91 10.00
C LEU A 248 22.85 -42.78 11.14
N VAL A 249 24.00 -42.16 10.87
CA VAL A 249 25.04 -41.89 11.88
C VAL A 249 24.54 -40.91 12.95
N LEU A 250 23.92 -39.79 12.54
CA LEU A 250 23.37 -38.80 13.47
C LEU A 250 22.17 -39.34 14.27
N GLU A 251 21.26 -40.07 13.62
CA GLU A 251 20.11 -40.73 14.25
C GLU A 251 20.55 -41.74 15.32
N ALA A 252 21.67 -42.43 15.10
CA ALA A 252 22.28 -43.32 16.08
C ALA A 252 23.07 -42.60 17.19
N GLY A 253 23.04 -41.26 17.26
CA GLY A 253 23.65 -40.45 18.32
C GLY A 253 25.13 -40.14 18.14
N TRP A 254 25.71 -40.41 16.96
CA TRP A 254 27.11 -40.11 16.68
C TRP A 254 27.30 -38.72 16.07
N ASN A 255 28.48 -38.14 16.28
CA ASN A 255 28.83 -36.83 15.72
C ASN A 255 29.46 -36.94 14.34
N VAL A 256 29.32 -35.87 13.56
CA VAL A 256 30.06 -35.67 12.31
C VAL A 256 30.82 -34.34 12.34
N ALA A 257 31.96 -34.29 11.66
CA ALA A 257 32.80 -33.11 11.60
C ALA A 257 33.06 -32.64 10.17
N TYR A 258 33.50 -31.40 10.03
CA TYR A 258 33.91 -30.79 8.76
C TYR A 258 35.36 -30.32 8.87
N GLN A 259 36.16 -30.58 7.84
CA GLN A 259 37.54 -30.13 7.73
C GLN A 259 37.75 -29.28 6.47
N SER A 260 37.89 -27.96 6.66
CA SER A 260 38.09 -27.01 5.56
C SER A 260 39.48 -27.12 4.90
N ASN A 261 40.48 -27.67 5.59
CA ASN A 261 41.83 -27.90 5.08
C ASN A 261 41.97 -29.22 4.29
N ALA A 262 41.01 -30.14 4.39
CA ALA A 262 40.97 -31.36 3.58
C ALA A 262 40.26 -31.07 2.25
N HIS A 263 41.02 -30.68 1.22
CA HIS A 263 40.48 -30.16 -0.04
C HIS A 263 40.44 -31.21 -1.16
N VAL A 264 39.29 -31.37 -1.80
CA VAL A 264 39.09 -32.24 -2.97
C VAL A 264 38.43 -31.50 -4.13
N TYR A 265 38.57 -32.02 -5.34
CA TYR A 265 38.08 -31.38 -6.56
C TYR A 265 37.19 -32.31 -7.38
N THR A 266 36.18 -31.74 -8.04
CA THR A 266 35.32 -32.44 -9.01
C THR A 266 35.41 -31.74 -10.37
N PRO A 267 35.33 -32.47 -11.51
CA PRO A 267 35.35 -31.86 -12.84
C PRO A 267 34.14 -30.95 -13.13
N GLY A 268 33.01 -31.17 -12.43
CA GLY A 268 31.76 -30.44 -12.66
C GLY A 268 31.10 -30.77 -14.02
N MET A 269 29.88 -30.27 -14.21
CA MET A 269 29.13 -30.46 -15.46
C MET A 269 29.44 -29.31 -16.43
N LYS A 270 29.85 -29.62 -17.67
CA LYS A 270 30.18 -28.61 -18.69
C LYS A 270 28.94 -27.90 -19.23
N ASP A 271 27.83 -28.61 -19.37
CA ASP A 271 26.60 -28.08 -19.94
C ASP A 271 25.56 -27.76 -18.85
N LEU A 272 24.82 -26.67 -19.06
CA LEU A 272 23.84 -26.19 -18.09
C LEU A 272 22.66 -27.16 -17.93
N ARG A 273 22.24 -27.83 -19.01
CA ARG A 273 21.09 -28.75 -18.97
C ARG A 273 21.35 -29.95 -18.06
N SER A 274 22.50 -30.60 -18.20
CA SER A 274 22.96 -31.70 -17.35
C SER A 274 23.16 -31.22 -15.92
N TYR A 275 23.72 -30.02 -15.73
CA TYR A 275 23.84 -29.44 -14.40
C TYR A 275 22.48 -29.21 -13.71
N LEU A 276 21.48 -28.66 -14.40
CA LEU A 276 20.14 -28.43 -13.83
C LEU A 276 19.41 -29.74 -13.53
N LYS A 277 19.53 -30.75 -14.41
CA LYS A 277 19.05 -32.12 -14.16
C LYS A 277 19.69 -32.71 -12.90
N GLN A 278 21.00 -32.55 -12.76
CA GLN A 278 21.77 -32.99 -11.60
C GLN A 278 21.35 -32.23 -10.33
N ARG A 279 21.06 -30.93 -10.43
CA ARG A 279 20.56 -30.10 -9.34
C ARG A 279 19.17 -30.54 -8.88
N LEU A 280 18.26 -30.83 -9.81
CA LEU A 280 16.92 -31.35 -9.51
C LEU A 280 16.99 -32.68 -8.75
N ARG A 281 17.88 -33.59 -9.17
CA ARG A 281 18.12 -34.86 -8.46
C ARG A 281 18.59 -34.61 -7.01
N TRP A 282 19.57 -33.74 -6.81
CA TRP A 282 20.04 -33.40 -5.47
C TRP A 282 18.96 -32.76 -4.61
N SER A 283 18.13 -31.88 -5.18
CA SER A 283 17.00 -31.26 -4.47
C SER A 283 15.98 -32.29 -3.99
N ARG A 284 15.58 -33.26 -4.84
CA ARG A 284 14.67 -34.35 -4.44
C ARG A 284 15.25 -35.20 -3.33
N ASN A 285 16.52 -35.58 -3.45
CA ASN A 285 17.19 -36.38 -2.43
C ASN A 285 17.29 -35.64 -1.09
N ALA A 286 17.64 -34.36 -1.14
CA ALA A 286 17.72 -33.53 0.05
C ALA A 286 16.37 -33.43 0.75
N LEU A 287 15.30 -33.08 0.02
CA LEU A 287 13.95 -32.92 0.56
C LEU A 287 13.41 -34.22 1.15
N ARG A 288 13.57 -35.36 0.46
CA ARG A 288 13.13 -36.65 0.98
C ARG A 288 13.81 -37.00 2.31
N ALA A 289 15.13 -36.87 2.36
CA ALA A 289 15.90 -37.17 3.55
C ALA A 289 15.55 -36.22 4.71
N ASP A 290 15.36 -34.92 4.42
CA ASP A 290 14.99 -33.92 5.43
C ASP A 290 13.58 -34.18 6.00
N ILE A 291 12.59 -34.40 5.13
CA ILE A 291 11.22 -34.70 5.54
C ILE A 291 11.18 -35.95 6.42
N LYS A 292 11.87 -37.02 6.00
CA LYS A 292 11.93 -38.26 6.76
C LYS A 292 12.64 -38.10 8.10
N ALA A 293 13.75 -37.35 8.14
CA ALA A 293 14.48 -37.08 9.37
C ALA A 293 13.63 -36.28 10.36
N ILE A 294 12.98 -35.20 9.91
CA ILE A 294 12.10 -34.37 10.75
C ILE A 294 10.90 -35.20 11.25
N ALA A 295 10.29 -36.02 10.39
CA ALA A 295 9.18 -36.89 10.77
C ALA A 295 9.55 -37.93 11.83
N LYS A 296 10.82 -38.37 11.87
CA LYS A 296 11.36 -39.26 12.91
C LYS A 296 11.74 -38.53 14.20
N GLY A 297 11.73 -37.20 14.23
CA GLY A 297 11.95 -36.40 15.44
C GLY A 297 13.40 -36.23 15.89
N TRP A 298 14.33 -37.12 15.52
CA TRP A 298 15.73 -37.07 15.99
C TRP A 298 16.47 -35.73 15.77
N PRO A 299 16.20 -34.92 14.72
CA PRO A 299 16.90 -33.64 14.56
C PRO A 299 16.64 -32.63 15.68
N ILE A 300 15.62 -32.82 16.53
CA ILE A 300 15.36 -31.95 17.69
C ILE A 300 16.55 -31.89 18.67
N HIS A 301 17.34 -32.96 18.73
CA HIS A 301 18.58 -33.02 19.52
C HIS A 301 19.74 -32.27 18.88
N HIS A 302 19.57 -31.78 17.65
CA HIS A 302 20.52 -30.96 16.90
C HIS A 302 19.84 -29.68 16.42
N PRO A 303 19.54 -28.72 17.31
CA PRO A 303 18.67 -27.57 17.01
C PRO A 303 19.16 -26.73 15.83
N ALA A 304 20.48 -26.54 15.67
CA ALA A 304 21.05 -25.82 14.53
C ALA A 304 20.85 -26.55 13.19
N LEU A 305 20.92 -27.88 13.19
CA LEU A 305 20.63 -28.71 12.02
C LEU A 305 19.14 -28.65 11.67
N LEU A 306 18.26 -28.81 12.65
CA LEU A 306 16.80 -28.72 12.46
C LEU A 306 16.41 -27.34 11.91
N PHE A 307 16.92 -26.27 12.52
CA PHE A 307 16.73 -24.90 12.04
C PHE A 307 17.20 -24.76 10.59
N PHE A 308 18.38 -25.27 10.25
CA PHE A 308 18.92 -25.20 8.89
C PHE A 308 18.06 -25.97 7.88
N GLN A 309 17.52 -27.14 8.25
CA GLN A 309 16.62 -27.92 7.40
C GLN A 309 15.33 -27.16 7.10
N ILE A 310 14.69 -26.60 8.12
CA ILE A 310 13.47 -25.78 7.98
C ILE A 310 13.77 -24.53 7.15
N ASP A 311 14.84 -23.80 7.45
CA ASP A 311 15.26 -22.61 6.72
C ASP A 311 15.50 -22.90 5.24
N LYS A 312 16.19 -23.99 4.92
CA LYS A 312 16.50 -24.39 3.55
C LYS A 312 15.27 -24.77 2.75
N PHE A 313 14.26 -25.36 3.40
CA PHE A 313 12.94 -25.60 2.81
C PHE A 313 12.24 -24.27 2.50
N LEU A 314 12.06 -23.40 3.50
CA LEU A 314 11.36 -22.13 3.33
C LEU A 314 12.03 -21.19 2.32
N GLN A 315 13.37 -21.13 2.31
CA GLN A 315 14.15 -20.35 1.34
C GLN A 315 13.77 -20.70 -0.11
N SER A 316 13.42 -21.97 -0.37
CA SER A 316 13.06 -22.47 -1.69
C SER A 316 11.79 -21.85 -2.25
N ILE A 317 10.85 -21.48 -1.37
CA ILE A 317 9.56 -20.86 -1.72
C ILE A 317 9.74 -19.35 -1.85
N VAL A 318 10.40 -18.76 -0.86
CA VAL A 318 10.53 -17.31 -0.69
C VAL A 318 11.34 -16.64 -1.79
N VAL A 319 12.36 -17.34 -2.35
CA VAL A 319 13.22 -16.77 -3.39
C VAL A 319 12.46 -16.41 -4.68
N ILE A 320 11.34 -17.08 -4.96
CA ILE A 320 10.48 -16.83 -6.13
C ILE A 320 9.53 -15.64 -5.92
N LEU A 321 9.24 -15.25 -4.68
CA LEU A 321 8.36 -14.11 -4.43
C LEU A 321 8.95 -12.82 -5.01
N SER A 322 10.26 -12.62 -4.91
CA SER A 322 10.91 -11.40 -5.40
C SER A 322 10.74 -11.15 -6.92
N PRO A 323 10.97 -12.11 -7.84
CA PRO A 323 10.65 -11.93 -9.26
C PRO A 323 9.17 -11.74 -9.52
N ILE A 324 8.27 -12.37 -8.74
CA ILE A 324 6.82 -12.12 -8.86
C ILE A 324 6.50 -10.66 -8.53
N TYR A 325 7.01 -10.14 -7.40
CA TYR A 325 6.87 -8.73 -7.03
C TYR A 325 7.43 -7.79 -8.10
N PHE A 326 8.58 -8.12 -8.69
CA PHE A 326 9.18 -7.35 -9.78
C PHE A 326 8.29 -7.31 -11.03
N PHE A 327 7.84 -8.46 -11.53
CA PHE A 327 6.98 -8.52 -12.71
C PHE A 327 5.62 -7.86 -12.48
N ILE A 328 5.02 -8.02 -11.30
CA ILE A 328 3.78 -7.30 -10.95
C ILE A 328 4.04 -5.79 -10.91
N SER A 329 5.19 -5.34 -10.39
CA SER A 329 5.55 -3.92 -10.41
C SER A 329 5.65 -3.39 -11.84
N LEU A 330 6.30 -4.13 -12.74
CA LEU A 330 6.39 -3.76 -14.16
C LEU A 330 5.02 -3.72 -14.84
N LEU A 331 4.23 -4.78 -14.68
CA LEU A 331 2.90 -4.91 -15.30
C LEU A 331 1.90 -3.87 -14.80
N THR A 332 2.09 -3.35 -13.58
CA THR A 332 1.21 -2.36 -12.97
C THR A 332 1.76 -0.93 -12.98
N GLY A 333 2.88 -0.69 -13.68
CA GLY A 333 3.46 0.65 -13.85
C GLY A 333 4.17 1.22 -12.61
N MET A 334 4.51 0.38 -11.63
CA MET A 334 5.22 0.76 -10.40
C MET A 334 6.73 0.81 -10.63
N TRP A 335 7.18 1.69 -11.53
CA TRP A 335 8.57 1.76 -11.97
C TRP A 335 9.60 1.95 -10.84
N PRO A 336 9.37 2.80 -9.81
CA PRO A 336 10.32 2.92 -8.70
C PRO A 336 10.46 1.63 -7.89
N ALA A 337 9.36 0.93 -7.65
CA ALA A 337 9.36 -0.35 -6.94
C ALA A 337 10.10 -1.43 -7.76
N ALA A 338 9.85 -1.49 -9.08
CA ALA A 338 10.57 -2.38 -9.98
C ALA A 338 12.08 -2.11 -9.96
N LEU A 339 12.49 -0.84 -10.01
CA LEU A 339 13.89 -0.43 -9.98
C LEU A 339 14.56 -0.83 -8.66
N VAL A 340 13.92 -0.54 -7.51
CA VAL A 340 14.44 -0.92 -6.18
C VAL A 340 14.64 -2.43 -6.07
N ILE A 341 13.64 -3.22 -6.49
CA ILE A 341 13.74 -4.69 -6.47
C ILE A 341 14.88 -5.16 -7.36
N PHE A 342 14.98 -4.61 -8.57
CA PHE A 342 16.01 -4.96 -9.54
C PHE A 342 17.42 -4.68 -9.00
N VAL A 343 17.68 -3.46 -8.52
CA VAL A 343 18.98 -3.07 -7.92
C VAL A 343 19.31 -3.98 -6.73
N TRP A 344 18.31 -4.24 -5.87
CA TRP A 344 18.49 -5.10 -4.71
C TRP A 344 18.87 -6.54 -5.06
N TRP A 345 18.44 -7.08 -6.21
CA TRP A 345 18.90 -8.40 -6.66
C TRP A 345 20.42 -8.43 -6.83
N PHE A 346 20.99 -7.44 -7.49
CA PHE A 346 22.44 -7.42 -7.72
C PHE A 346 23.20 -7.18 -6.42
N VAL A 347 22.79 -6.18 -5.62
CA VAL A 347 23.41 -5.89 -4.31
C VAL A 347 23.41 -7.14 -3.42
N SER A 348 22.25 -7.78 -3.25
CA SER A 348 22.12 -8.95 -2.38
C SER A 348 22.91 -10.17 -2.85
N ARG A 349 23.03 -10.41 -4.16
CA ARG A 349 23.79 -11.55 -4.69
C ARG A 349 25.29 -11.29 -4.68
N THR A 350 25.74 -10.06 -4.89
CA THR A 350 27.15 -9.70 -4.75
C THR A 350 27.66 -9.98 -3.34
N ILE A 351 26.94 -9.50 -2.31
CA ILE A 351 27.32 -9.72 -0.91
C ILE A 351 27.34 -11.21 -0.57
N LYS A 352 26.33 -11.99 -1.00
CA LYS A 352 26.32 -13.42 -0.72
C LYS A 352 27.40 -14.18 -1.50
N MET A 353 27.79 -13.70 -2.68
CA MET A 353 28.84 -14.30 -3.50
C MET A 353 30.25 -13.94 -3.03
N TYR A 354 30.41 -13.08 -2.03
CA TYR A 354 31.73 -12.61 -1.56
C TYR A 354 32.73 -13.74 -1.24
N PRO A 355 32.36 -14.87 -0.58
CA PRO A 355 33.34 -15.92 -0.25
C PRO A 355 33.94 -16.58 -1.49
N HIS A 356 33.23 -16.56 -2.62
CA HIS A 356 33.75 -16.99 -3.91
C HIS A 356 34.63 -15.91 -4.55
N LEU A 357 34.19 -14.65 -4.47
CA LEU A 357 34.88 -13.51 -5.08
C LEU A 357 36.25 -13.24 -4.45
N THR A 358 36.47 -13.58 -3.18
CA THR A 358 37.81 -13.51 -2.57
C THR A 358 38.82 -14.41 -3.27
N ARG A 359 38.38 -15.57 -3.76
CA ARG A 359 39.21 -16.52 -4.51
C ARG A 359 39.24 -16.22 -6.01
N ARG A 360 38.14 -15.73 -6.58
CA ARG A 360 38.00 -15.41 -8.02
C ARG A 360 37.30 -14.06 -8.24
N PRO A 361 37.99 -12.92 -8.04
CA PRO A 361 37.36 -11.60 -8.17
C PRO A 361 36.77 -11.32 -9.57
N ARG A 362 37.40 -11.85 -10.62
CA ARG A 362 36.95 -11.71 -12.02
C ARG A 362 35.59 -12.36 -12.29
N ASP A 363 35.14 -13.29 -11.44
CA ASP A 363 33.84 -13.94 -11.63
C ASP A 363 32.65 -13.02 -11.22
N ILE A 364 32.90 -11.77 -10.82
CA ILE A 364 31.86 -10.74 -10.65
C ILE A 364 31.02 -10.53 -11.91
N PHE A 365 31.61 -10.69 -13.11
CA PHE A 365 30.88 -10.60 -14.38
C PHE A 365 29.83 -11.71 -14.56
N LEU A 366 29.86 -12.78 -13.76
CA LEU A 366 28.84 -13.82 -13.75
C LEU A 366 27.60 -13.44 -12.94
N LEU A 367 27.64 -12.31 -12.21
CA LEU A 367 26.59 -11.90 -11.30
C LEU A 367 25.18 -11.89 -11.93
N PRO A 368 24.95 -11.36 -13.15
CA PRO A 368 23.63 -11.43 -13.78
C PRO A 368 23.15 -12.87 -13.99
N GLY A 369 24.03 -13.74 -14.47
CA GLY A 369 23.73 -15.16 -14.65
C GLY A 369 23.50 -15.89 -13.32
N PHE A 370 24.23 -15.51 -12.26
CA PHE A 370 24.05 -16.06 -10.92
C PHE A 370 22.72 -15.62 -10.28
N VAL A 371 22.29 -14.37 -10.48
CA VAL A 371 20.97 -13.87 -10.08
C VAL A 371 19.86 -14.70 -10.73
N LEU A 372 19.90 -14.86 -12.06
CA LEU A 372 18.93 -15.67 -12.80
C LEU A 372 18.93 -17.13 -12.35
N TYR A 373 20.12 -17.72 -12.19
CA TYR A 373 20.28 -19.07 -11.65
C TYR A 373 19.66 -19.19 -10.25
N SER A 374 19.81 -18.20 -9.37
CA SER A 374 19.23 -18.23 -8.03
C SER A 374 17.70 -18.37 -8.07
N PHE A 375 17.02 -17.65 -8.96
CA PHE A 375 15.57 -17.79 -9.17
C PHE A 375 15.20 -19.14 -9.78
N LEU A 376 15.95 -19.58 -10.81
CA LEU A 376 15.78 -20.89 -11.43
C LEU A 376 15.86 -22.04 -10.42
N THR A 377 16.77 -21.95 -9.44
CA THR A 377 16.86 -22.97 -8.38
C THR A 377 15.62 -23.01 -7.48
N GLY A 378 14.95 -21.87 -7.25
CA GLY A 378 13.66 -21.83 -6.56
C GLY A 378 12.62 -22.66 -7.29
N PHE A 379 12.48 -22.45 -8.61
CA PHE A 379 11.53 -23.19 -9.45
C PHE A 379 11.83 -24.69 -9.44
N ILE A 380 13.11 -25.06 -9.56
CA ILE A 380 13.56 -26.45 -9.48
C ILE A 380 13.18 -27.08 -8.14
N LYS A 381 13.23 -26.34 -7.03
CA LYS A 381 12.91 -26.85 -5.69
C LYS A 381 11.41 -27.05 -5.49
N ILE A 382 10.56 -26.14 -5.99
CA ILE A 382 9.09 -26.34 -5.99
C ILE A 382 8.75 -27.56 -6.85
N TYR A 383 9.31 -27.67 -8.04
CA TYR A 383 9.09 -28.83 -8.90
C TYR A 383 9.61 -30.13 -8.26
N ALA A 384 10.75 -30.08 -7.57
CA ALA A 384 11.30 -31.23 -6.83
C ALA A 384 10.34 -31.71 -5.73
N PHE A 385 9.64 -30.81 -5.06
CA PHE A 385 8.66 -31.12 -4.02
C PHE A 385 7.47 -31.93 -4.57
N PHE A 386 6.94 -31.56 -5.74
CA PHE A 386 5.87 -32.33 -6.39
C PHE A 386 6.37 -33.59 -7.12
N THR A 387 7.67 -33.83 -7.14
CA THR A 387 8.29 -34.99 -7.80
C THR A 387 9.20 -35.80 -6.88
N LEU A 388 8.95 -35.76 -5.56
CA LEU A 388 9.76 -36.47 -4.55
C LEU A 388 9.78 -37.98 -4.80
N ASN A 389 8.64 -38.56 -5.20
CA ASN A 389 8.53 -39.99 -5.47
C ASN A 389 8.99 -40.39 -6.89
N THR A 390 9.42 -39.41 -7.70
CA THR A 390 10.01 -39.68 -9.02
C THR A 390 11.46 -40.16 -8.84
N GLN A 391 11.67 -41.45 -9.02
CA GLN A 391 13.00 -42.03 -9.12
C GLN A 391 13.43 -42.02 -10.58
N GLY A 392 14.58 -41.45 -10.88
CA GLY A 392 15.14 -41.46 -12.22
C GLY A 392 16.63 -41.20 -12.15
N TRP A 393 17.42 -42.10 -12.74
CA TRP A 393 18.85 -41.90 -12.93
C TRP A 393 19.07 -41.08 -14.20
N ILE A 394 19.75 -39.95 -14.09
CA ILE A 394 20.07 -39.11 -15.26
C ILE A 394 21.32 -39.58 -15.98
N THR A 395 22.19 -40.39 -15.36
CA THR A 395 23.49 -40.71 -15.98
C THR A 395 23.86 -42.18 -16.09
N ARG A 396 23.27 -43.13 -15.35
CA ARG A 396 24.03 -44.37 -15.08
C ARG A 396 23.22 -45.66 -14.82
N TRP A 397 22.04 -45.82 -15.44
CA TRP A 397 21.40 -47.13 -15.64
C TRP A 397 21.16 -47.31 -17.14
N ASP A 398 21.18 -48.55 -17.63
CA ASP A 398 20.71 -48.85 -18.98
C ASP A 398 19.27 -48.31 -19.13
N LYS A 399 19.04 -47.50 -20.17
CA LYS A 399 17.73 -46.89 -20.46
C LYS A 399 16.64 -47.95 -20.61
N SER A 400 17.01 -49.19 -20.95
CA SER A 400 16.13 -50.35 -21.05
C SER A 400 15.57 -50.83 -19.70
N ARG A 401 16.24 -50.51 -18.57
CA ARG A 401 15.90 -50.99 -17.22
C ARG A 401 15.10 -49.99 -16.37
N LEU A 402 14.77 -48.83 -16.94
CA LEU A 402 13.92 -47.81 -16.31
C LEU A 402 12.59 -47.76 -17.05
N SER A 403 11.47 -47.71 -16.32
CA SER A 403 10.16 -47.44 -16.93
C SER A 403 10.26 -46.14 -17.74
N GLN A 404 9.96 -46.19 -19.04
CA GLN A 404 9.96 -45.01 -19.90
C GLN A 404 8.88 -44.04 -19.41
N PHE A 405 9.31 -42.96 -18.75
CA PHE A 405 8.41 -41.94 -18.22
C PHE A 405 7.75 -41.19 -19.37
N LYS A 406 6.42 -41.29 -19.49
CA LYS A 406 5.65 -40.55 -20.48
C LYS A 406 5.49 -39.10 -20.02
N LEU A 407 5.38 -38.17 -20.97
CA LEU A 407 5.19 -36.74 -20.68
C LEU A 407 3.96 -36.49 -19.77
N LEU A 408 2.92 -37.31 -19.96
CA LEU A 408 1.68 -37.32 -19.18
C LEU A 408 1.91 -37.56 -17.68
N ASP A 409 2.88 -38.39 -17.29
CA ASP A 409 3.19 -38.69 -15.88
C ASP A 409 3.77 -37.47 -15.13
N LYS A 410 4.30 -36.49 -15.87
CA LYS A 410 4.88 -35.27 -15.31
C LYS A 410 3.92 -34.08 -15.34
N ALA A 411 2.84 -34.18 -16.12
CA ALA A 411 1.86 -33.12 -16.25
C ALA A 411 1.30 -32.66 -14.90
N PRO A 412 0.92 -33.55 -13.94
CA PRO A 412 0.44 -33.11 -12.63
C PRO A 412 1.47 -32.29 -11.85
N ALA A 413 2.75 -32.65 -11.92
CA ALA A 413 3.80 -31.92 -11.22
C ALA A 413 4.09 -30.54 -11.86
N TYR A 414 4.04 -30.45 -13.19
CA TYR A 414 4.13 -29.17 -13.88
C TYR A 414 2.93 -28.27 -13.57
N ILE A 415 1.71 -28.83 -13.59
CA ILE A 415 0.47 -28.13 -13.22
C ILE A 415 0.55 -27.65 -11.78
N ALA A 416 0.93 -28.49 -10.83
CA ALA A 416 1.05 -28.10 -9.42
C ALA A 416 2.11 -27.02 -9.19
N THR A 417 3.25 -27.11 -9.90
CA THR A 417 4.29 -26.08 -9.86
C THR A 417 3.78 -24.75 -10.40
N PHE A 418 3.12 -24.78 -11.57
CA PHE A 418 2.53 -23.58 -12.18
C PHE A 418 1.42 -22.99 -11.30
N ALA A 419 0.52 -23.82 -10.79
CA ALA A 419 -0.55 -23.42 -9.88
C ALA A 419 0.00 -22.76 -8.61
N THR A 420 1.09 -23.26 -8.05
CA THR A 420 1.76 -22.63 -6.90
C THR A 420 2.27 -21.22 -7.24
N ILE A 421 2.92 -21.06 -8.39
CA ILE A 421 3.43 -19.76 -8.85
C ILE A 421 2.27 -18.81 -9.16
N ALA A 422 1.23 -19.32 -9.81
CA ALA A 422 0.01 -18.57 -10.12
C ALA A 422 -0.71 -18.13 -8.85
N LEU A 423 -0.78 -18.99 -7.82
CA LEU A 423 -1.36 -18.66 -6.52
C LEU A 423 -0.57 -17.57 -5.81
N PHE A 424 0.77 -17.63 -5.80
CA PHE A 424 1.59 -16.54 -5.24
C PHE A 424 1.47 -15.26 -6.05
N SER A 425 1.44 -15.36 -7.38
CA SER A 425 1.27 -14.20 -8.27
C SER A 425 -0.09 -13.55 -8.07
N TRP A 426 -1.15 -14.36 -7.97
CA TRP A 426 -2.50 -13.93 -7.64
C TRP A 426 -2.54 -13.29 -6.26
N GLY A 427 -1.99 -13.95 -5.23
CA GLY A 427 -1.97 -13.44 -3.86
C GLY A 427 -1.23 -12.11 -3.75
N ILE A 428 -0.08 -11.95 -4.43
CA ILE A 428 0.67 -10.69 -4.45
C ILE A 428 -0.05 -9.63 -5.29
N TYR A 429 -0.68 -10.01 -6.39
CA TYR A 429 -1.48 -9.09 -7.21
C TYR A 429 -2.71 -8.59 -6.44
N VAL A 430 -3.46 -9.50 -5.81
CA VAL A 430 -4.54 -9.21 -4.86
C VAL A 430 -4.03 -8.30 -3.75
N TYR A 431 -2.94 -8.68 -3.09
CA TYR A 431 -2.31 -7.84 -2.08
C TYR A 431 -2.01 -6.44 -2.63
N LYS A 432 -1.47 -6.30 -3.84
CA LYS A 432 -1.29 -5.00 -4.50
C LYS A 432 -2.61 -4.25 -4.68
N GLN A 433 -3.68 -4.91 -5.12
CA GLN A 433 -5.00 -4.28 -5.30
C GLN A 433 -5.60 -3.81 -3.98
N TYR A 434 -5.40 -4.55 -2.89
CA TYR A 434 -5.97 -4.25 -1.57
C TYR A 434 -5.05 -3.44 -0.65
N SER A 435 -3.75 -3.36 -0.96
CA SER A 435 -2.75 -2.56 -0.23
C SER A 435 -2.56 -1.16 -0.81
N TYR A 436 -3.22 -0.86 -1.93
CA TYR A 436 -3.53 0.53 -2.28
C TYR A 436 -4.69 0.98 -1.41
N PHE A 437 -4.41 1.79 -0.40
CA PHE A 437 -5.40 2.75 0.09
C PHE A 437 -5.87 3.58 -1.13
N LEU A 438 -7.12 3.35 -1.54
CA LEU A 438 -7.93 4.08 -2.51
C LEU A 438 -7.24 4.53 -3.83
N PRO A 439 -7.30 3.71 -4.90
CA PRO A 439 -7.17 4.22 -6.26
C PRO A 439 -8.40 5.07 -6.58
N HIS A 440 -8.18 6.36 -6.80
CA HIS A 440 -9.16 7.38 -7.20
C HIS A 440 -10.06 6.98 -8.40
N LEU A 441 -9.65 5.97 -9.18
CA LEU A 441 -10.37 5.38 -10.31
C LEU A 441 -11.38 4.28 -9.92
N THR A 442 -11.08 3.46 -8.91
CA THR A 442 -12.00 2.43 -8.41
C THR A 442 -13.05 3.04 -7.49
N GLU A 443 -12.77 4.18 -6.86
CA GLU A 443 -13.78 5.00 -6.18
C GLU A 443 -14.86 5.48 -7.18
N LYS A 444 -14.49 5.92 -8.39
CA LYS A 444 -15.49 6.27 -9.44
C LYS A 444 -16.30 5.04 -9.90
N LYS A 445 -15.67 3.86 -10.01
CA LYS A 445 -16.32 2.63 -10.47
C LYS A 445 -17.21 1.96 -9.39
N LEU A 446 -16.78 1.94 -8.13
CA LEU A 446 -17.56 1.48 -6.99
C LEU A 446 -18.65 2.48 -6.60
N ILE A 447 -18.44 3.79 -6.74
CA ILE A 447 -19.53 4.78 -6.63
C ILE A 447 -20.56 4.56 -7.75
N SER A 448 -20.13 4.24 -8.98
CA SER A 448 -21.07 3.93 -10.07
C SER A 448 -21.79 2.58 -9.93
N GLN A 449 -21.24 1.64 -9.15
CA GLN A 449 -21.84 0.32 -8.89
C GLN A 449 -22.62 0.25 -7.57
N ALA A 450 -22.32 1.14 -6.61
CA ALA A 450 -23.08 1.33 -5.36
C ALA A 450 -24.27 2.30 -5.53
N LEU A 451 -24.32 3.05 -6.64
CA LEU A 451 -25.54 3.68 -7.13
C LEU A 451 -26.35 2.60 -7.85
N HIS A 452 -27.34 2.02 -7.16
CA HIS A 452 -28.30 1.11 -7.78
C HIS A 452 -28.86 1.72 -9.06
N GLN A 453 -28.86 0.91 -10.14
CA GLN A 453 -29.75 1.11 -11.29
C GLN A 453 -31.20 1.12 -10.78
N GLY A 454 -31.74 2.32 -10.59
CA GLY A 454 -33.19 2.53 -10.57
C GLY A 454 -33.70 2.53 -12.00
N SER A 455 -33.88 1.35 -12.58
CA SER A 455 -34.64 1.19 -13.82
C SER A 455 -36.14 1.28 -13.50
N SER A 456 -36.71 2.46 -13.64
CA SER A 456 -38.13 2.60 -14.01
C SER A 456 -38.34 3.95 -14.68
N LEU A 457 -38.28 3.92 -16.01
CA LEU A 457 -38.93 4.89 -16.88
C LEU A 457 -40.42 4.97 -16.49
N ALA A 458 -40.86 6.07 -15.90
CA ALA A 458 -42.26 6.46 -15.91
C ALA A 458 -42.42 7.54 -16.98
N PHE A 459 -43.07 7.15 -18.08
CA PHE A 459 -43.34 7.98 -19.25
C PHE A 459 -44.16 9.23 -18.88
N ALA A 460 -43.88 10.31 -19.60
CA ALA A 460 -44.56 11.59 -19.54
C ALA A 460 -45.93 11.55 -20.24
N THR A 461 -46.97 12.08 -19.60
CA THR A 461 -48.16 12.64 -20.27
C THR A 461 -48.83 13.69 -19.38
N GLY A 462 -48.96 14.93 -19.87
CA GLY A 462 -49.89 15.92 -19.29
C GLY A 462 -49.32 17.35 -19.16
N PRO A 463 -49.92 18.37 -19.79
CA PRO A 463 -49.39 19.74 -19.80
C PRO A 463 -49.89 20.52 -18.58
N GLN A 464 -48.99 21.14 -17.79
CA GLN A 464 -49.29 22.38 -17.05
C GLN A 464 -48.03 22.99 -16.38
N VAL A 465 -47.49 24.00 -17.06
CA VAL A 465 -47.28 25.38 -16.58
C VAL A 465 -46.93 25.62 -15.09
N LEU A 466 -45.74 26.22 -14.90
CA LEU A 466 -45.26 27.14 -13.85
C LEU A 466 -45.26 26.68 -12.37
N GLY A 467 -44.07 26.39 -11.84
CA GLY A 467 -43.78 26.49 -10.39
C GLY A 467 -43.73 25.22 -9.55
N ALA A 468 -43.79 24.02 -10.14
CA ALA A 468 -43.74 22.75 -9.39
C ALA A 468 -42.36 22.08 -9.40
N SER A 469 -42.02 21.48 -8.26
CA SER A 469 -40.76 20.87 -7.83
C SER A 469 -40.01 20.03 -8.87
N THR A 470 -38.70 20.27 -9.01
CA THR A 470 -37.80 19.22 -9.47
C THR A 470 -37.79 18.11 -8.42
N GLN A 471 -37.91 16.86 -8.86
CA GLN A 471 -37.94 15.65 -8.03
C GLN A 471 -37.06 15.76 -6.77
N THR A 472 -37.76 15.96 -5.65
CA THR A 472 -37.35 15.96 -4.22
C THR A 472 -35.99 16.59 -3.89
N GLN A 473 -35.96 17.92 -3.69
CA GLN A 473 -34.99 18.49 -2.74
C GLN A 473 -35.14 17.76 -1.40
N LYS A 474 -34.02 17.36 -0.81
CA LYS A 474 -34.03 16.71 0.50
C LYS A 474 -34.06 17.74 1.61
N LYS A 475 -34.92 17.53 2.60
CA LYS A 475 -34.97 18.26 3.87
C LYS A 475 -33.83 17.80 4.78
N LEU A 476 -32.62 18.25 4.47
CA LEU A 476 -31.40 17.90 5.21
C LEU A 476 -30.95 18.97 6.21
N LEU A 477 -31.57 20.15 6.20
CA LEU A 477 -31.23 21.25 7.10
C LEU A 477 -31.41 20.79 8.55
N ALA A 478 -30.35 20.92 9.34
CA ALA A 478 -30.38 20.61 10.75
C ALA A 478 -30.73 21.88 11.53
N SER A 479 -31.41 21.72 12.66
CA SER A 479 -31.70 22.80 13.58
C SER A 479 -31.22 22.44 14.99
N LYS A 480 -31.45 23.33 15.95
CA LYS A 480 -31.15 23.08 17.36
C LYS A 480 -32.35 23.36 18.24
N TYR A 481 -32.41 22.65 19.35
CA TYR A 481 -33.28 22.94 20.47
C TYR A 481 -32.42 23.14 21.72
N ILE A 482 -32.65 24.23 22.44
CA ILE A 482 -32.01 24.48 23.72
C ILE A 482 -32.98 24.02 24.80
N VAL A 483 -32.55 23.11 25.65
CA VAL A 483 -33.39 22.59 26.73
C VAL A 483 -33.63 23.70 27.75
N GLU A 484 -34.90 24.05 27.98
CA GLU A 484 -35.27 25.17 28.85
C GLU A 484 -35.51 24.71 30.30
N THR A 485 -36.16 23.56 30.47
CA THR A 485 -36.51 22.96 31.77
C THR A 485 -35.97 21.53 31.85
N LYS A 486 -36.28 20.78 32.92
CA LYS A 486 -35.92 19.35 32.97
C LYS A 486 -36.83 18.56 32.02
N GLU A 487 -36.34 18.32 30.80
CA GLU A 487 -37.06 17.60 29.75
C GLU A 487 -36.37 16.25 29.44
N SER A 488 -37.13 15.28 28.95
CA SER A 488 -36.59 14.02 28.41
C SER A 488 -36.40 14.11 26.90
N ILE A 489 -35.57 13.25 26.32
CA ILE A 489 -35.44 13.16 24.86
C ILE A 489 -36.78 12.82 24.20
N PHE A 490 -37.63 12.05 24.90
CA PHE A 490 -38.94 11.63 24.41
C PHE A 490 -39.94 12.80 24.41
N SER A 491 -39.98 13.59 25.48
CA SER A 491 -40.86 14.77 25.55
C SER A 491 -40.45 15.83 24.52
N ILE A 492 -39.15 16.03 24.31
CA ILE A 492 -38.64 16.92 23.25
C ILE A 492 -39.03 16.37 21.87
N ALA A 493 -38.87 15.07 21.63
CA ALA A 493 -39.25 14.43 20.37
C ALA A 493 -40.76 14.58 20.07
N GLN A 494 -41.63 14.41 21.07
CA GLN A 494 -43.06 14.65 20.93
C GLN A 494 -43.39 16.12 20.63
N LYS A 495 -42.77 17.07 21.37
CA LYS A 495 -42.95 18.50 21.16
C LYS A 495 -42.55 18.94 19.75
N LEU A 496 -41.50 18.35 19.20
CA LEU A 496 -40.97 18.67 17.87
C LEU A 496 -41.59 17.83 16.75
N ASN A 497 -42.44 16.85 17.07
CA ASN A 497 -43.00 15.87 16.13
C ASN A 497 -41.93 15.12 15.32
N ILE A 498 -40.90 14.61 16.01
CA ILE A 498 -39.77 13.88 15.41
C ILE A 498 -39.65 12.50 16.06
N ASP A 499 -39.23 11.49 15.29
CA ASP A 499 -38.92 10.17 15.84
C ASP A 499 -37.86 10.27 16.95
N TYR A 500 -38.19 9.74 18.13
CA TYR A 500 -37.35 9.87 19.32
C TYR A 500 -35.97 9.21 19.13
N ARG A 501 -35.86 8.14 18.33
CA ARG A 501 -34.59 7.46 18.07
C ARG A 501 -33.70 8.37 17.23
N ARG A 502 -34.26 9.01 16.19
CA ARG A 502 -33.49 9.98 15.37
C ARG A 502 -32.86 11.07 16.23
N LEU A 503 -33.64 11.62 17.17
CA LEU A 503 -33.18 12.66 18.08
C LEU A 503 -32.13 12.13 19.06
N LEU A 504 -32.34 10.96 19.65
CA LEU A 504 -31.39 10.32 20.56
C LEU A 504 -30.04 10.03 19.90
N PHE A 505 -30.04 9.34 18.75
CA PHE A 505 -28.81 8.92 18.08
C PHE A 505 -28.02 10.10 17.49
N SER A 506 -28.67 11.22 17.19
CA SER A 506 -27.97 12.45 16.75
C SER A 506 -27.28 13.20 17.89
N ASN A 507 -27.57 12.82 19.14
CA ASN A 507 -27.14 13.52 20.36
C ASN A 507 -26.54 12.59 21.42
N ASP A 508 -26.32 11.32 21.07
CA ASP A 508 -25.88 10.30 22.02
C ASP A 508 -24.50 10.65 22.62
N ALA A 509 -23.64 11.33 21.88
CA ALA A 509 -22.36 11.83 22.36
C ALA A 509 -22.50 12.80 23.55
N LYS A 510 -23.62 13.53 23.63
CA LYS A 510 -23.83 14.66 24.55
C LYS A 510 -24.68 14.30 25.75
N ILE A 511 -25.63 13.37 25.58
CA ILE A 511 -26.65 13.07 26.59
C ILE A 511 -26.20 11.89 27.46
N THR A 512 -26.06 12.12 28.78
CA THR A 512 -25.82 11.06 29.79
C THR A 512 -27.09 10.35 30.23
N ASP A 513 -28.19 11.08 30.38
CA ASP A 513 -29.48 10.58 30.85
C ASP A 513 -30.58 11.08 29.90
N SER A 514 -31.15 10.17 29.12
CA SER A 514 -32.21 10.50 28.15
C SER A 514 -33.55 10.83 28.79
N SER A 515 -33.74 10.52 30.07
CA SER A 515 -34.96 10.81 30.83
C SER A 515 -34.94 12.21 31.47
N ASN A 516 -33.74 12.77 31.69
CA ASN A 516 -33.56 14.02 32.40
C ASN A 516 -32.36 14.80 31.84
N ILE A 517 -32.62 15.57 30.78
CA ILE A 517 -31.61 16.40 30.12
C ILE A 517 -31.49 17.73 30.87
N LYS A 518 -30.26 18.16 31.13
CA LYS A 518 -30.00 19.41 31.85
C LYS A 518 -30.42 20.63 31.02
N PRO A 519 -31.03 21.66 31.65
CA PRO A 519 -31.23 22.96 31.00
C PRO A 519 -29.94 23.54 30.39
N GLY A 520 -30.09 24.24 29.26
CA GLY A 520 -29.00 24.80 28.48
C GLY A 520 -28.24 23.82 27.59
N THR A 521 -28.58 22.52 27.61
CA THR A 521 -28.02 21.52 26.68
C THR A 521 -28.56 21.78 25.27
N ILE A 522 -27.68 21.72 24.27
CA ILE A 522 -28.05 21.89 22.87
C ILE A 522 -28.33 20.52 22.27
N ILE A 523 -29.57 20.33 21.82
CA ILE A 523 -30.03 19.14 21.12
C ILE A 523 -30.01 19.42 19.62
N ASN A 524 -29.19 18.69 18.89
CA ASN A 524 -29.15 18.70 17.43
C ASN A 524 -30.42 18.04 16.89
N ILE A 525 -31.17 18.77 16.07
CA ILE A 525 -32.33 18.26 15.36
C ILE A 525 -31.90 17.89 13.94
N PRO A 526 -31.87 16.60 13.56
CA PRO A 526 -31.54 16.19 12.20
C PRO A 526 -32.68 16.54 11.23
N GLY A 527 -32.35 16.94 10.00
CA GLY A 527 -33.36 17.10 8.94
C GLY A 527 -34.08 15.79 8.61
N ASP A 528 -35.33 15.87 8.14
CA ASP A 528 -36.22 14.73 7.87
C ASP A 528 -35.56 13.65 7.00
N ASP A 529 -34.84 14.07 5.95
CA ASP A 529 -34.28 13.17 4.94
C ASP A 529 -32.85 12.67 5.28
N LEU A 530 -32.32 12.99 6.47
CA LEU A 530 -31.03 12.50 6.91
C LEU A 530 -31.13 11.00 7.26
N PRO A 531 -30.36 10.10 6.61
CA PRO A 531 -30.32 8.71 7.00
C PRO A 531 -29.56 8.56 8.31
N ILE A 532 -30.26 8.18 9.38
CA ILE A 532 -29.66 7.88 10.68
C ILE A 532 -29.70 6.37 10.87
N VAL A 533 -28.51 5.76 11.02
CA VAL A 533 -28.38 4.32 11.21
C VAL A 533 -28.52 3.99 12.70
N PHE A 534 -29.59 3.30 13.05
CA PHE A 534 -29.83 2.83 14.41
C PHE A 534 -28.95 1.61 14.73
N LYS A 535 -28.27 1.61 15.87
CA LYS A 535 -27.58 0.41 16.36
C LYS A 535 -28.56 -0.41 17.20
N THR A 536 -28.73 -1.68 16.86
CA THR A 536 -29.69 -2.62 17.50
C THR A 536 -29.34 -2.99 18.95
N ASN A 537 -28.09 -2.77 19.38
CA ASN A 537 -27.61 -3.04 20.75
C ASN A 537 -27.12 -1.76 21.44
N TYR A 538 -27.97 -0.72 21.54
CA TYR A 538 -27.65 0.43 22.40
C TYR A 538 -28.01 0.12 23.84
N ASN A 539 -27.02 -0.26 24.65
CA ASN A 539 -27.13 -0.18 26.09
C ASN A 539 -27.14 1.31 26.46
N LEU A 540 -28.32 1.83 26.81
CA LEU A 540 -28.51 3.16 27.42
C LEU A 540 -27.85 3.26 28.82
N SER A 541 -27.34 2.15 29.35
CA SER A 541 -26.63 2.03 30.61
C SER A 541 -25.11 2.20 30.43
N ILE A 542 -24.65 3.44 30.25
CA ILE A 542 -23.31 3.82 30.77
C ILE A 542 -23.53 4.82 31.90
N PRO A 543 -23.48 4.37 33.17
CA PRO A 543 -23.78 5.15 34.35
C PRO A 543 -22.61 6.04 34.81
N ASP A 544 -21.67 6.40 33.95
CA ASP A 544 -20.60 7.29 34.36
C ASP A 544 -20.99 8.74 34.06
N LYS A 545 -21.54 9.37 35.09
CA LYS A 545 -21.66 10.82 35.21
C LYS A 545 -20.23 11.39 35.23
N ILE A 546 -19.62 11.55 34.06
CA ILE A 546 -18.27 12.11 33.96
C ILE A 546 -18.36 13.59 34.36
N SER A 547 -17.89 13.92 35.56
CA SER A 547 -17.78 15.30 36.03
C SER A 547 -16.87 16.11 35.10
N LEU A 548 -17.17 17.40 34.98
CA LEU A 548 -16.30 18.35 34.29
C LEU A 548 -14.88 18.23 34.84
N SER A 549 -13.96 17.87 33.97
CA SER A 549 -12.56 17.62 34.29
C SER A 549 -11.69 18.35 33.28
N VAL A 550 -10.59 18.91 33.78
CA VAL A 550 -9.60 19.65 33.02
C VAL A 550 -8.23 19.14 33.41
N GLY A 551 -7.36 18.88 32.43
CA GLY A 551 -5.98 18.47 32.65
C GLY A 551 -5.07 19.03 31.57
N TYR A 552 -3.76 18.96 31.79
CA TYR A 552 -2.75 19.39 30.83
C TYR A 552 -1.82 18.22 30.49
N ASP A 553 -1.74 17.88 29.20
CA ASP A 553 -0.77 16.94 28.67
C ASP A 553 0.47 17.68 28.15
N LYS A 554 1.53 17.63 28.95
CA LYS A 554 2.82 18.23 28.62
C LYS A 554 3.47 17.66 27.35
N LYS A 555 3.22 16.40 26.99
CA LYS A 555 3.88 15.78 25.82
C LYS A 555 3.35 16.32 24.50
N THR A 556 2.06 16.62 24.45
CA THR A 556 1.38 17.14 23.27
C THR A 556 1.10 18.63 23.36
N ASN A 557 1.53 19.27 24.45
CA ASN A 557 1.21 20.65 24.79
C ASN A 557 -0.30 20.92 24.63
N THR A 558 -1.12 20.12 25.30
CA THR A 558 -2.58 20.13 25.11
C THR A 558 -3.32 20.19 26.43
N ILE A 559 -4.16 21.20 26.59
CA ILE A 559 -5.21 21.30 27.59
C ILE A 559 -6.36 20.38 27.17
N LEU A 560 -6.68 19.41 28.00
CA LEU A 560 -7.76 18.45 27.81
C LEU A 560 -8.92 18.85 28.71
N ALA A 561 -10.10 19.12 28.14
CA ALA A 561 -11.32 19.31 28.92
C ALA A 561 -12.42 18.36 28.44
N TRP A 562 -13.09 17.72 29.40
CA TRP A 562 -14.16 16.77 29.12
C TRP A 562 -15.18 16.72 30.26
N GLY A 563 -16.41 16.34 29.94
CA GLY A 563 -17.50 16.30 30.89
C GLY A 563 -18.83 16.22 30.17
N ARG A 564 -19.36 15.02 30.00
CA ARG A 564 -20.59 14.79 29.22
C ARG A 564 -21.78 15.49 29.88
N SER A 565 -22.64 16.11 29.09
CA SER A 565 -23.75 16.94 29.59
C SER A 565 -23.28 18.10 30.49
N SER A 566 -22.06 18.60 30.31
CA SER A 566 -21.53 19.76 31.06
C SER A 566 -21.20 20.91 30.12
N GLN A 567 -21.02 22.09 30.70
CA GLN A 567 -20.65 23.31 30.00
C GLN A 567 -19.40 23.88 30.67
N VAL A 568 -18.58 24.59 29.91
CA VAL A 568 -17.33 25.17 30.39
C VAL A 568 -17.02 26.47 29.64
N THR A 569 -16.32 27.38 30.29
CA THR A 569 -15.74 28.58 29.68
C THR A 569 -14.19 28.55 29.72
N LEU A 570 -13.50 29.56 29.18
CA LEU A 570 -12.03 29.64 29.30
C LEU A 570 -11.61 29.91 30.75
N ALA A 571 -12.36 30.73 31.48
CA ALA A 571 -12.14 31.00 32.89
C ALA A 571 -12.24 29.73 33.74
N ASP A 572 -13.24 28.88 33.50
CA ASP A 572 -13.34 27.59 34.18
C ASP A 572 -12.11 26.70 33.95
N ILE A 573 -11.63 26.64 32.70
CA ILE A 573 -10.44 25.86 32.33
C ILE A 573 -9.18 26.45 32.97
N SER A 574 -9.00 27.76 32.86
CA SER A 574 -7.85 28.50 33.39
C SER A 574 -7.78 28.40 34.92
N ASN A 575 -8.90 28.53 35.63
CA ASN A 575 -8.98 28.36 37.07
C ASN A 575 -8.56 26.95 37.51
N LYS A 576 -8.95 25.90 36.76
CA LYS A 576 -8.52 24.52 37.04
C LYS A 576 -7.02 24.30 36.80
N LEU A 577 -6.42 25.07 35.89
CA LEU A 577 -4.99 25.04 35.57
C LEU A 577 -4.18 26.10 36.31
N GLN A 578 -4.80 26.86 37.23
CA GLN A 578 -4.17 27.96 37.96
C GLN A 578 -3.52 29.00 37.03
N GLY A 579 -4.17 29.31 35.90
CA GLY A 579 -3.69 30.27 34.91
C GLY A 579 -2.54 29.79 34.02
N GLN A 580 -2.10 28.54 34.15
CA GLN A 580 -1.03 28.01 33.29
C GLN A 580 -1.57 27.68 31.90
N HIS A 581 -0.82 28.07 30.86
CA HIS A 581 -1.07 27.79 29.44
C HIS A 581 -2.35 28.39 28.79
N LEU A 582 -3.28 28.84 29.61
CA LEU A 582 -4.48 29.57 29.19
C LEU A 582 -4.81 30.59 30.27
N TYR A 583 -4.74 31.87 29.92
CA TYR A 583 -5.01 32.96 30.85
C TYR A 583 -5.52 34.21 30.14
N GLU A 584 -6.19 35.04 30.91
CA GLU A 584 -6.62 36.39 30.50
C GLU A 584 -5.41 37.34 30.62
N MET A 585 -4.97 37.91 29.49
CA MET A 585 -3.89 38.89 29.46
C MET A 585 -4.37 40.25 29.96
N GLU A 586 -5.55 40.63 29.50
CA GLU A 586 -6.26 41.87 29.75
C GLU A 586 -7.76 41.56 29.72
N LYS A 587 -8.60 42.42 30.26
CA LYS A 587 -10.05 42.18 30.33
C LYS A 587 -10.63 41.78 28.95
N GLY A 588 -11.12 40.55 28.85
CA GLY A 588 -11.68 39.95 27.62
C GLY A 588 -10.66 39.41 26.62
N VAL A 589 -9.37 39.69 26.78
CA VAL A 589 -8.30 39.23 25.88
C VAL A 589 -7.61 38.01 26.47
N TRP A 590 -7.90 36.85 25.90
CA TRP A 590 -7.37 35.56 26.33
C TRP A 590 -6.22 35.12 25.45
N TYR A 591 -5.25 34.44 26.03
CA TYR A 591 -4.11 33.89 25.34
C TYR A 591 -3.90 32.43 25.71
N SER A 592 -3.58 31.60 24.71
CA SER A 592 -3.22 30.21 24.92
C SER A 592 -1.98 29.80 24.13
N ASP A 593 -0.95 29.36 24.87
CA ASP A 593 0.29 28.78 24.35
C ASP A 593 0.20 27.25 24.15
N ALA A 594 -0.94 26.65 24.50
CA ALA A 594 -1.22 25.21 24.40
C ALA A 594 -2.47 24.94 23.58
N ASN A 595 -2.55 23.75 22.97
CA ASN A 595 -3.76 23.32 22.29
C ASN A 595 -4.92 23.18 23.30
N ILE A 596 -6.11 23.61 22.93
CA ILE A 596 -7.33 23.39 23.74
C ILE A 596 -8.11 22.27 23.06
N PHE A 597 -8.23 21.12 23.71
CA PHE A 597 -8.98 19.96 23.19
C PHE A 597 -10.18 19.61 24.07
N ILE A 598 -11.37 19.80 23.50
CA ILE A 598 -12.66 19.56 24.16
C ILE A 598 -13.30 18.27 23.63
N HIS A 599 -13.73 17.36 24.51
CA HIS A 599 -14.35 16.11 24.06
C HIS A 599 -15.41 15.54 25.00
N ASN A 600 -16.00 14.40 24.60
CA ASN A 600 -16.99 13.62 25.37
C ASN A 600 -18.23 14.42 25.79
N GLY A 601 -18.88 15.09 24.84
CA GLY A 601 -20.18 15.73 25.06
C GLY A 601 -20.14 17.02 25.87
N LEU A 602 -18.95 17.60 26.06
CA LEU A 602 -18.76 18.89 26.70
C LEU A 602 -19.11 20.04 25.73
N LYS A 603 -19.72 21.11 26.24
CA LYS A 603 -19.95 22.36 25.51
C LYS A 603 -18.98 23.45 26.00
N LEU A 604 -18.15 23.97 25.11
CA LEU A 604 -17.35 25.18 25.35
C LEU A 604 -18.11 26.41 24.85
N THR A 605 -18.28 27.41 25.71
CA THR A 605 -18.86 28.71 25.34
C THR A 605 -17.77 29.77 25.33
N LEU A 606 -17.64 30.48 24.21
CA LEU A 606 -16.85 31.69 24.05
C LEU A 606 -17.81 32.83 23.71
N ASP A 607 -17.96 33.77 24.62
CA ASP A 607 -18.82 34.94 24.42
C ASP A 607 -18.18 36.22 24.97
N GLU A 608 -18.63 37.37 24.48
CA GLU A 608 -18.06 38.69 24.81
C GLU A 608 -18.04 39.05 26.29
N GLN A 609 -18.86 38.39 27.14
CA GLN A 609 -18.87 38.67 28.58
C GLN A 609 -17.58 38.22 29.24
N GLU A 610 -16.95 37.19 28.67
CA GLU A 610 -15.69 36.61 29.15
C GLU A 610 -14.54 36.79 28.15
N VAL A 611 -14.80 36.61 26.86
CA VAL A 611 -13.80 36.52 25.79
C VAL A 611 -14.19 37.44 24.64
N THR A 612 -13.56 38.60 24.53
CA THR A 612 -13.66 39.47 23.35
C THR A 612 -12.65 39.08 22.28
N TRP A 613 -11.47 38.58 22.68
CA TRP A 613 -10.42 38.13 21.76
C TRP A 613 -9.62 36.95 22.33
N LEU A 614 -9.65 35.81 21.65
CA LEU A 614 -8.78 34.67 21.90
C LEU A 614 -7.58 34.65 20.94
N LYS A 615 -6.38 34.82 21.50
CA LYS A 615 -5.09 34.71 20.80
C LYS A 615 -4.53 33.30 20.98
N LEU A 616 -4.36 32.59 19.86
CA LEU A 616 -3.72 31.27 19.83
C LEU A 616 -2.27 31.44 19.40
N GLU A 617 -1.31 31.08 20.26
CA GLU A 617 0.11 31.17 19.95
C GLU A 617 0.44 30.56 18.58
N SER A 618 1.19 31.27 17.74
CA SER A 618 1.57 30.85 16.40
C SER A 618 2.83 31.60 15.98
N ASN A 619 3.96 30.90 15.93
CA ASN A 619 5.24 31.48 15.51
C ASN A 619 6.10 30.41 14.81
N SER A 620 7.28 30.82 14.35
CA SER A 620 8.23 29.94 13.65
C SER A 620 8.65 28.64 14.36
N LYS A 621 8.38 28.51 15.67
CA LYS A 621 8.72 27.35 16.49
C LYS A 621 7.51 26.48 16.84
N THR A 622 6.33 27.06 17.03
CA THR A 622 5.16 26.34 17.53
C THR A 622 3.87 27.08 17.20
N PHE A 623 2.76 26.35 17.17
CA PHE A 623 1.42 26.92 17.18
C PHE A 623 0.50 26.12 18.12
N SER A 624 -0.56 26.76 18.61
CA SER A 624 -1.64 26.14 19.38
C SER A 624 -2.92 26.03 18.55
N SER A 625 -3.94 25.33 19.02
CA SER A 625 -5.16 25.07 18.25
C SER A 625 -6.35 24.84 19.15
N LEU A 626 -7.55 25.21 18.69
CA LEU A 626 -8.81 24.90 19.35
C LEU A 626 -9.47 23.71 18.66
N LEU A 627 -9.53 22.59 19.36
CA LEU A 627 -9.94 21.29 18.83
C LEU A 627 -11.13 20.76 19.63
N ALA A 628 -12.10 20.16 18.93
CA ALA A 628 -13.21 19.46 19.56
C ALA A 628 -13.54 18.12 18.90
N LYS A 629 -13.99 17.14 19.69
CA LYS A 629 -14.48 15.85 19.18
C LYS A 629 -15.68 15.35 19.97
N ASN A 630 -16.79 15.09 19.28
CA ASN A 630 -18.06 14.71 19.93
C ASN A 630 -18.46 15.72 21.03
N ALA A 631 -18.18 17.00 20.83
CA ALA A 631 -18.33 18.09 21.78
C ALA A 631 -18.84 19.31 21.02
N ASP A 632 -19.33 20.32 21.74
CA ASP A 632 -19.86 21.54 21.14
C ASP A 632 -18.98 22.74 21.43
N ILE A 633 -18.89 23.66 20.47
CA ILE A 633 -18.24 24.96 20.63
C ILE A 633 -19.24 26.05 20.19
N ILE A 634 -19.52 26.99 21.07
CA ILE A 634 -20.33 28.17 20.77
C ILE A 634 -19.43 29.39 20.80
N ILE A 635 -19.38 30.14 19.71
CA ILE A 635 -18.56 31.33 19.55
C ILE A 635 -19.50 32.48 19.21
N ASN A 636 -19.60 33.50 20.08
CA ASN A 636 -20.51 34.62 19.85
C ASN A 636 -19.88 35.95 20.24
N ARG A 637 -19.73 36.87 19.28
CA ARG A 637 -19.10 38.19 19.50
C ARG A 637 -17.66 38.11 20.01
N VAL A 638 -16.94 37.10 19.53
CA VAL A 638 -15.54 36.81 19.87
C VAL A 638 -14.66 36.91 18.64
N LYS A 639 -13.48 37.50 18.79
CA LYS A 639 -12.39 37.44 17.81
C LYS A 639 -11.44 36.28 18.12
N ILE A 640 -11.02 35.49 17.13
CA ILE A 640 -10.03 34.42 17.32
C ILE A 640 -8.96 34.49 16.24
N THR A 641 -7.69 34.53 16.64
CA THR A 641 -6.57 34.70 15.70
C THR A 641 -5.34 33.88 16.03
N SER A 642 -4.56 33.51 15.01
CA SER A 642 -3.16 33.10 15.17
C SER A 642 -2.32 34.32 15.59
N TRP A 643 -1.56 34.20 16.67
CA TRP A 643 -0.83 35.30 17.28
C TRP A 643 0.64 34.95 17.50
N ASP A 644 1.55 35.72 16.91
CA ASP A 644 2.99 35.57 17.11
C ASP A 644 3.40 36.40 18.32
N SER A 645 3.50 35.75 19.49
CA SER A 645 3.91 36.42 20.73
C SER A 645 5.30 37.06 20.64
N THR A 646 6.17 36.55 19.76
CA THR A 646 7.54 37.08 19.60
C THR A 646 7.59 38.38 18.82
N LYS A 647 6.57 38.63 17.98
CA LYS A 647 6.43 39.85 17.19
C LYS A 647 5.34 40.78 17.70
N ASN A 648 4.49 40.28 18.60
CA ASN A 648 3.29 40.97 19.08
C ASN A 648 2.37 41.41 17.92
N ASP A 649 2.22 40.56 16.91
CA ASP A 649 1.37 40.75 15.73
C ASP A 649 0.72 39.41 15.33
N TYR A 650 -0.23 39.46 14.40
CA TYR A 650 -0.80 38.26 13.79
C TYR A 650 0.27 37.43 13.07
N ASP A 651 0.12 36.11 13.14
CA ASP A 651 0.97 35.23 12.33
C ASP A 651 0.50 35.18 10.87
N LYS A 652 1.28 35.82 10.00
CA LYS A 652 1.05 35.91 8.56
C LYS A 652 1.81 34.83 7.79
N THR A 653 2.66 34.06 8.45
CA THR A 653 3.53 33.07 7.81
C THR A 653 2.80 31.74 7.72
N ILE A 654 2.72 31.15 6.54
CA ILE A 654 2.00 29.88 6.32
C ILE A 654 2.92 28.66 6.20
N SER A 655 4.22 28.88 5.99
CA SER A 655 5.20 27.82 5.69
C SER A 655 5.69 27.08 6.93
N ASP A 656 5.66 27.71 8.08
CA ASP A 656 6.01 27.20 9.41
C ASP A 656 4.78 26.67 10.19
N GLY A 657 3.58 26.89 9.65
CA GLY A 657 2.31 26.46 10.25
C GLY A 657 1.62 27.59 10.99
N ARG A 658 0.30 27.47 11.16
CA ARG A 658 -0.52 28.45 11.88
C ARG A 658 -1.57 27.79 12.75
N SER A 659 -1.95 28.47 13.81
CA SER A 659 -3.08 28.05 14.66
C SER A 659 -4.35 27.85 13.87
N PHE A 660 -5.19 26.90 14.30
CA PHE A 660 -6.43 26.58 13.60
C PHE A 660 -7.51 26.07 14.55
N ILE A 661 -8.74 26.02 14.04
CA ILE A 661 -9.93 25.56 14.76
C ILE A 661 -10.52 24.35 14.03
N MET A 662 -10.79 23.28 14.77
CA MET A 662 -11.38 22.08 14.18
C MET A 662 -12.32 21.34 15.14
N ILE A 663 -13.53 21.08 14.69
CA ILE A 663 -14.49 20.20 15.35
C ILE A 663 -14.68 18.90 14.58
N LYS A 664 -14.81 17.77 15.29
CA LYS A 664 -14.95 16.44 14.70
C LYS A 664 -16.16 15.65 15.18
N ASP A 665 -16.60 14.75 14.30
CA ASP A 665 -17.59 13.71 14.55
C ASP A 665 -18.96 14.28 15.00
N GLN A 666 -19.54 13.84 16.11
CA GLN A 666 -20.90 14.23 16.54
C GLN A 666 -20.95 15.60 17.24
N GLY A 667 -20.03 16.50 16.85
CA GLY A 667 -19.96 17.84 17.41
C GLY A 667 -20.89 18.83 16.72
N ARG A 668 -21.18 19.93 17.40
CA ARG A 668 -21.80 21.12 16.81
C ARG A 668 -20.93 22.34 17.10
N MET A 669 -20.64 23.13 16.08
CA MET A 669 -19.97 24.43 16.26
C MET A 669 -20.85 25.53 15.70
N ASP A 670 -21.26 26.45 16.57
CA ASP A 670 -22.03 27.63 16.20
C ASP A 670 -21.14 28.87 16.34
N ILE A 671 -21.18 29.74 15.33
CA ILE A 671 -20.38 30.96 15.26
C ILE A 671 -21.32 32.11 14.91
N ALA A 672 -21.36 33.16 15.72
CA ALA A 672 -22.23 34.31 15.53
C ALA A 672 -21.50 35.62 15.79
N ASN A 673 -21.67 36.62 14.92
CA ASN A 673 -21.15 37.98 15.13
C ASN A 673 -19.64 38.03 15.44
N SER A 674 -18.86 37.11 14.89
CA SER A 674 -17.49 36.83 15.31
C SER A 674 -16.47 37.11 14.21
N GLU A 675 -15.20 37.29 14.58
CA GLU A 675 -14.08 37.47 13.64
C GLU A 675 -13.07 36.34 13.81
N LEU A 676 -12.80 35.61 12.73
CA LEU A 676 -11.88 34.47 12.72
C LEU A 676 -10.82 34.70 11.65
N ALA A 677 -9.60 35.03 12.07
CA ALA A 677 -8.60 35.57 11.17
C ALA A 677 -7.19 34.98 11.35
N TYR A 678 -6.43 34.96 10.26
CA TYR A 678 -5.05 34.45 10.20
C TYR A 678 -4.88 32.97 10.57
N LEU A 679 -5.94 32.17 10.47
CA LEU A 679 -5.95 30.76 10.88
C LEU A 679 -5.57 29.83 9.74
N GLY A 680 -4.90 28.74 10.10
CA GLY A 680 -4.64 27.57 9.26
C GLY A 680 -3.60 27.77 8.16
N PHE A 681 -3.22 26.65 7.55
CA PHE A 681 -2.14 26.54 6.58
C PHE A 681 -2.30 25.29 5.70
N GLN A 682 -1.42 25.15 4.71
CA GLN A 682 -1.45 24.02 3.80
C GLN A 682 -1.12 22.72 4.54
N ARG A 683 -1.98 21.71 4.40
CA ARG A 683 -1.70 20.37 4.91
C ARG A 683 -0.42 19.83 4.26
N THR A 684 0.56 19.48 5.09
CA THR A 684 1.77 18.76 4.68
C THR A 684 1.58 17.25 4.82
N GLU A 685 2.36 16.50 4.05
CA GLU A 685 2.38 15.04 4.11
C GLU A 685 2.79 14.56 5.51
N GLY A 686 2.03 13.62 6.08
CA GLY A 686 2.25 13.12 7.45
C GLY A 686 1.45 13.85 8.55
N MET A 687 0.77 14.97 8.27
CA MET A 687 -0.13 15.58 9.27
C MET A 687 -1.39 14.73 9.49
N PRO A 688 -1.73 14.40 10.76
CA PRO A 688 -2.89 13.57 11.10
C PRO A 688 -4.22 14.29 10.85
N VAL A 689 -4.19 15.62 10.75
CA VAL A 689 -5.35 16.50 10.54
C VAL A 689 -5.06 17.47 9.40
N SER A 690 -6.08 18.15 8.90
CA SER A 690 -5.91 19.13 7.81
C SER A 690 -6.22 20.52 8.36
N PRO A 691 -5.21 21.33 8.65
CA PRO A 691 -5.32 22.55 9.46
C PRO A 691 -5.73 23.75 8.60
N TYR A 692 -6.85 23.66 7.87
CA TYR A 692 -7.19 24.61 6.82
C TYR A 692 -7.75 25.97 7.28
N GLY A 693 -7.90 26.21 8.58
CA GLY A 693 -8.48 27.42 9.15
C GLY A 693 -9.52 27.06 10.19
N VAL A 694 -10.79 27.35 9.91
CA VAL A 694 -11.94 26.95 10.74
C VAL A 694 -12.66 25.77 10.09
N SER A 695 -12.79 24.64 10.79
CA SER A 695 -13.23 23.41 10.12
C SER A 695 -14.15 22.47 10.90
N TRP A 696 -15.06 21.82 10.15
CA TRP A 696 -15.93 20.72 10.61
C TRP A 696 -15.55 19.45 9.87
N LYS A 697 -15.14 18.38 10.57
CA LYS A 697 -14.73 17.14 9.91
C LYS A 697 -15.29 15.85 10.53
N LEU A 698 -16.05 15.09 9.76
CA LEU A 698 -16.36 13.70 10.11
C LEU A 698 -15.13 12.81 9.92
N SER A 699 -14.93 11.82 10.80
CA SER A 699 -14.07 10.68 10.48
C SER A 699 -14.74 9.76 9.46
N ASP A 700 -13.97 9.18 8.54
CA ASP A 700 -14.48 8.37 7.41
C ASP A 700 -15.49 7.27 7.82
N VAL A 701 -15.22 6.59 8.93
CA VAL A 701 -16.10 5.52 9.47
C VAL A 701 -17.50 6.00 9.87
N LYS A 702 -17.66 7.31 10.11
CA LYS A 702 -18.88 8.00 10.55
C LYS A 702 -19.58 8.78 9.43
N LEU A 703 -19.01 8.86 8.23
CA LEU A 703 -19.67 9.49 7.07
C LEU A 703 -21.06 8.88 6.88
N LYS A 704 -22.08 9.74 6.77
CA LYS A 704 -23.50 9.37 6.60
C LYS A 704 -24.11 8.57 7.77
N LYS A 705 -23.42 8.50 8.91
CA LYS A 705 -23.88 7.77 10.12
C LYS A 705 -23.95 8.65 11.37
N ALA A 706 -23.35 9.83 11.33
CA ALA A 706 -23.27 10.78 12.42
C ALA A 706 -23.67 12.16 11.93
N LEU A 707 -24.29 12.96 12.80
CA LEU A 707 -24.60 14.35 12.52
C LEU A 707 -23.46 15.24 13.02
N LEU A 708 -22.77 15.86 12.06
CA LEU A 708 -21.85 16.97 12.28
C LEU A 708 -22.49 18.22 11.65
N THR A 709 -22.72 19.25 12.45
CA THR A 709 -23.49 20.42 11.98
C THR A 709 -23.15 21.70 12.74
N GLY A 710 -23.84 22.79 12.42
CA GLY A 710 -23.64 24.11 13.03
C GLY A 710 -24.32 25.23 12.27
N GLU A 711 -24.40 26.39 12.93
CA GLU A 711 -24.85 27.66 12.37
C GLU A 711 -23.71 28.67 12.38
N VAL A 712 -23.48 29.33 11.25
CA VAL A 712 -22.47 30.38 11.10
C VAL A 712 -23.14 31.65 10.59
N ILE A 713 -23.24 32.65 11.44
CA ILE A 713 -24.11 33.81 11.25
C ILE A 713 -23.32 35.11 11.45
N ASP A 714 -23.48 36.07 10.53
CA ASP A 714 -23.00 37.46 10.65
C ASP A 714 -21.52 37.58 11.09
N SER A 715 -20.67 36.66 10.62
CA SER A 715 -19.27 36.53 11.04
C SER A 715 -18.28 36.79 9.91
N LYS A 716 -17.05 37.15 10.26
CA LYS A 716 -15.97 37.46 9.34
C LYS A 716 -14.88 36.41 9.37
N PHE A 717 -14.49 35.94 8.18
CA PHE A 717 -13.41 34.98 7.97
C PHE A 717 -12.41 35.56 6.97
N HIS A 718 -11.26 36.02 7.47
CA HIS A 718 -10.28 36.69 6.61
C HIS A 718 -8.82 36.36 6.94
N ASP A 719 -7.96 36.47 5.94
CA ASP A 719 -6.53 36.12 6.03
C ASP A 719 -6.25 34.67 6.48
N ASN A 720 -7.30 33.83 6.51
CA ASN A 720 -7.18 32.40 6.79
C ASN A 720 -6.63 31.68 5.57
N TYR A 721 -6.12 30.46 5.74
CA TYR A 721 -5.72 29.65 4.59
C TYR A 721 -6.93 29.36 3.69
N PHE A 722 -7.94 28.68 4.25
CA PHE A 722 -9.32 28.73 3.78
C PHE A 722 -10.14 29.50 4.82
N GLY A 723 -11.10 30.32 4.40
CA GLY A 723 -11.97 31.03 5.33
C GLY A 723 -12.69 30.04 6.25
N ALA A 724 -13.40 29.07 5.67
CA ALA A 724 -13.91 27.90 6.39
C ALA A 724 -13.98 26.65 5.52
N TYR A 725 -13.90 25.47 6.15
CA TYR A 725 -13.85 24.17 5.49
C TYR A 725 -14.78 23.15 6.15
N THR A 726 -15.45 22.31 5.37
CA THR A 726 -16.23 21.19 5.92
C THR A 726 -15.93 19.88 5.20
N PHE A 727 -16.01 18.77 5.94
CA PHE A 727 -15.89 17.39 5.43
C PHE A 727 -17.00 16.53 6.05
N GLY A 728 -17.96 16.13 5.23
CA GLY A 728 -19.11 15.31 5.64
C GLY A 728 -20.12 15.99 6.56
N ALA A 729 -20.04 17.31 6.75
CA ALA A 729 -21.00 18.03 7.60
C ALA A 729 -22.37 18.10 6.90
N THR A 730 -23.45 18.12 7.66
CA THR A 730 -24.80 18.08 7.07
C THR A 730 -25.70 19.15 7.68
N GLY A 731 -26.50 19.78 6.82
CA GLY A 731 -27.60 20.65 7.25
C GLY A 731 -27.15 21.95 7.91
N MET A 732 -26.00 22.50 7.53
CA MET A 732 -25.49 23.73 8.13
C MET A 732 -26.15 24.99 7.56
N ILE A 733 -26.24 26.04 8.38
CA ILE A 733 -26.63 27.38 7.95
C ILE A 733 -25.39 28.26 7.92
N TRP A 734 -25.23 29.00 6.83
CA TRP A 734 -24.21 30.01 6.63
C TRP A 734 -24.91 31.29 6.17
N ARG A 735 -25.13 32.24 7.08
CA ARG A 735 -25.90 33.45 6.79
C ARG A 735 -25.15 34.73 7.12
N GLY A 736 -25.16 35.71 6.21
CA GLY A 736 -24.69 37.07 6.53
C GLY A 736 -23.17 37.19 6.74
N ASN A 737 -22.39 36.15 6.41
CA ASN A 737 -20.96 36.12 6.68
C ASN A 737 -20.14 36.82 5.59
N GLU A 738 -18.95 37.27 5.96
CA GLU A 738 -17.96 37.82 5.05
C GLU A 738 -16.73 36.90 4.98
N PHE A 739 -16.37 36.46 3.77
CA PHE A 739 -15.17 35.70 3.48
C PHE A 739 -14.23 36.53 2.60
N SER A 740 -13.20 37.14 3.19
CA SER A 740 -12.35 38.10 2.48
C SER A 740 -10.86 37.85 2.63
N HIS A 741 -10.07 38.13 1.60
CA HIS A 741 -8.59 38.07 1.65
C HIS A 741 -8.01 36.72 2.11
N ASN A 742 -8.75 35.62 2.00
CA ASN A 742 -8.24 34.30 2.36
C ASN A 742 -7.24 33.82 1.29
N ILE A 743 -6.22 33.07 1.72
CA ILE A 743 -5.09 32.65 0.87
C ILE A 743 -5.55 31.85 -0.34
N ARG A 744 -6.57 31.00 -0.19
CA ARG A 744 -7.10 30.18 -1.29
C ARG A 744 -8.61 30.31 -1.46
N TYR A 745 -9.40 29.81 -0.51
CA TYR A 745 -10.85 29.75 -0.66
C TYR A 745 -11.53 30.58 0.42
N GLY A 746 -12.66 31.21 0.08
CA GLY A 746 -13.55 31.81 1.07
C GLY A 746 -14.25 30.72 1.88
N LEU A 747 -15.23 30.05 1.27
CA LEU A 747 -15.94 28.91 1.87
C LEU A 747 -15.79 27.66 1.00
N ASP A 748 -15.30 26.56 1.59
CA ASP A 748 -15.02 25.29 0.91
C ASP A 748 -15.73 24.08 1.57
N PRO A 749 -17.04 23.86 1.33
CA PRO A 749 -17.69 22.62 1.71
C PRO A 749 -17.26 21.47 0.80
N HIS A 750 -16.76 20.40 1.42
CA HIS A 750 -16.05 19.35 0.73
C HIS A 750 -16.53 17.94 1.15
N ASP A 751 -16.37 16.95 0.27
CA ASP A 751 -16.57 15.51 0.53
C ASP A 751 -17.87 15.19 1.30
N ASP A 752 -18.99 15.16 0.57
CA ASP A 752 -20.31 14.82 1.12
C ASP A 752 -20.84 15.83 2.16
N SER A 753 -20.45 17.10 2.06
CA SER A 753 -21.09 18.20 2.79
C SER A 753 -22.40 18.62 2.12
N ASN A 754 -23.53 18.28 2.74
CA ASN A 754 -24.84 18.24 2.08
C ASN A 754 -25.90 19.05 2.82
N GLY A 755 -26.90 19.54 2.08
CA GLY A 755 -28.09 20.16 2.67
C GLY A 755 -27.86 21.54 3.28
N PHE A 756 -26.81 22.26 2.86
CA PHE A 756 -26.49 23.56 3.40
C PHE A 756 -27.44 24.64 2.88
N LEU A 757 -27.71 25.61 3.75
CA LEU A 757 -28.28 26.89 3.36
C LEU A 757 -27.20 27.97 3.46
N LEU A 758 -26.74 28.46 2.31
CA LEU A 758 -25.76 29.54 2.19
C LEU A 758 -26.47 30.79 1.68
N GLU A 759 -26.76 31.73 2.57
CA GLU A 759 -27.64 32.87 2.31
C GLU A 759 -27.05 34.22 2.72
N ASN A 760 -27.17 35.25 1.86
CA ASN A 760 -26.78 36.63 2.20
C ASN A 760 -25.29 36.80 2.58
N ASN A 761 -24.39 35.96 2.10
CA ASN A 761 -22.94 36.06 2.40
C ASN A 761 -22.21 36.89 1.36
N ILE A 762 -21.06 37.42 1.75
CA ILE A 762 -20.14 38.16 0.88
C ILE A 762 -18.83 37.37 0.78
N ALA A 763 -18.36 37.10 -0.44
CA ALA A 763 -17.08 36.42 -0.67
C ALA A 763 -16.22 37.20 -1.68
N HIS A 764 -15.10 37.79 -1.23
CA HIS A 764 -14.31 38.63 -2.10
C HIS A 764 -12.80 38.64 -1.85
N ASN A 765 -12.03 39.01 -2.88
CA ASN A 765 -10.58 39.14 -2.80
C ASN A 765 -9.87 37.88 -2.27
N ASN A 766 -10.44 36.68 -2.45
CA ASN A 766 -9.82 35.43 -2.06
C ASN A 766 -8.86 34.94 -3.17
N GLY A 767 -7.77 34.26 -2.80
CA GLY A 767 -6.71 33.89 -3.75
C GLY A 767 -7.13 32.95 -4.89
N ALA A 768 -8.20 32.17 -4.70
CA ALA A 768 -8.80 31.32 -5.72
C ALA A 768 -10.33 31.51 -5.79
N HIS A 769 -11.14 30.62 -5.23
CA HIS A 769 -12.61 30.68 -5.34
C HIS A 769 -13.22 31.43 -4.16
N GLY A 770 -14.28 32.21 -4.41
CA GLY A 770 -15.08 32.80 -3.33
C GLY A 770 -15.83 31.71 -2.55
N ILE A 771 -16.70 30.99 -3.24
CA ILE A 771 -17.47 29.87 -2.69
C ILE A 771 -17.27 28.64 -3.57
N ILE A 772 -16.92 27.49 -2.99
CA ILE A 772 -16.73 26.23 -3.72
C ILE A 772 -17.35 25.05 -2.97
N PHE A 773 -18.23 24.30 -3.63
CA PHE A 773 -18.76 23.02 -3.14
C PHE A 773 -18.16 21.88 -3.96
N SER A 774 -17.30 21.07 -3.32
CA SER A 774 -16.42 20.11 -4.02
C SER A 774 -16.56 18.67 -3.52
N LYS A 775 -16.67 17.71 -4.44
CA LYS A 775 -16.78 16.27 -4.19
C LYS A 775 -18.08 15.87 -3.49
N ARG A 776 -19.12 15.61 -4.29
CA ARG A 776 -20.42 15.06 -3.84
C ARG A 776 -21.14 15.94 -2.81
N CYS A 777 -20.98 17.26 -2.93
CA CYS A 777 -21.75 18.21 -2.13
C CYS A 777 -23.07 18.51 -2.84
N MET A 778 -24.16 17.97 -2.30
CA MET A 778 -25.47 17.87 -2.93
C MET A 778 -26.57 18.52 -2.10
N TYR A 779 -27.68 18.86 -2.77
CA TYR A 779 -28.89 19.40 -2.16
C TYR A 779 -28.66 20.70 -1.36
N ASN A 780 -27.65 21.48 -1.74
CA ASN A 780 -27.35 22.76 -1.12
C ASN A 780 -28.11 23.89 -1.82
N THR A 781 -28.47 24.92 -1.05
CA THR A 781 -29.06 26.15 -1.56
C THR A 781 -28.10 27.31 -1.32
N ILE A 782 -27.63 27.92 -2.40
CA ILE A 782 -26.71 29.06 -2.42
C ILE A 782 -27.48 30.26 -2.95
N ARG A 783 -27.94 31.14 -2.06
CA ARG A 783 -28.82 32.24 -2.44
C ARG A 783 -28.45 33.61 -1.90
N ASN A 784 -28.82 34.65 -2.65
CA ASN A 784 -28.66 36.05 -2.23
C ASN A 784 -27.22 36.44 -1.84
N ASN A 785 -26.21 35.70 -2.29
CA ASN A 785 -24.82 35.98 -1.96
C ASN A 785 -24.21 36.98 -2.93
N LEU A 786 -23.22 37.74 -2.46
CA LEU A 786 -22.40 38.63 -3.26
C LEU A 786 -20.97 38.05 -3.37
N SER A 787 -20.55 37.63 -4.56
CA SER A 787 -19.20 37.09 -4.77
C SER A 787 -18.41 37.87 -5.82
N TYR A 788 -17.29 38.48 -5.43
CA TYR A 788 -16.54 39.36 -6.33
C TYR A 788 -15.03 39.38 -6.18
N ASN A 789 -14.33 39.68 -7.28
CA ASN A 789 -12.88 39.89 -7.30
C ASN A 789 -12.07 38.73 -6.66
N ASN A 790 -12.51 37.49 -6.80
CA ASN A 790 -11.74 36.33 -6.38
C ASN A 790 -10.80 35.89 -7.51
N GLY A 791 -9.64 35.31 -7.17
CA GLY A 791 -8.59 34.97 -8.14
C GLY A 791 -9.06 34.02 -9.26
N LEU A 792 -10.03 33.16 -8.99
CA LEU A 792 -10.65 32.24 -9.93
C LEU A 792 -12.16 32.46 -10.06
N HIS A 793 -13.00 31.74 -9.32
CA HIS A 793 -14.45 31.72 -9.59
C HIS A 793 -15.23 32.35 -8.44
N GLY A 794 -16.35 32.98 -8.77
CA GLY A 794 -17.24 33.52 -7.75
C GLY A 794 -17.92 32.40 -6.95
N ILE A 795 -18.61 31.51 -7.67
CA ILE A 795 -19.27 30.32 -7.12
C ILE A 795 -18.90 29.10 -7.99
N MET A 796 -18.47 28.00 -7.37
CA MET A 796 -18.11 26.77 -8.08
C MET A 796 -18.78 25.54 -7.48
N LEU A 797 -19.37 24.70 -8.33
CA LEU A 797 -19.75 23.32 -8.03
C LEU A 797 -18.77 22.39 -8.74
N HIS A 798 -18.16 21.46 -8.00
CA HIS A 798 -17.04 20.65 -8.46
C HIS A 798 -17.20 19.17 -8.08
N GLU A 799 -16.92 18.26 -9.03
CA GLU A 799 -16.85 16.80 -8.84
C GLU A 799 -18.10 16.20 -8.18
N LYS A 800 -19.15 15.99 -8.98
CA LYS A 800 -20.42 15.34 -8.61
C LYS A 800 -21.21 16.12 -7.55
N SER A 801 -21.01 17.43 -7.48
CA SER A 801 -21.81 18.32 -6.62
C SER A 801 -23.13 18.60 -7.32
N ASP A 802 -24.05 17.64 -7.19
CA ASP A 802 -25.28 17.56 -7.96
C ASP A 802 -26.51 18.04 -7.17
N PHE A 803 -27.60 18.36 -7.87
CA PHE A 803 -28.90 18.73 -7.25
C PHE A 803 -28.85 19.97 -6.35
N ASN A 804 -27.93 20.89 -6.61
CA ASN A 804 -27.82 22.17 -5.89
C ASN A 804 -28.63 23.28 -6.59
N ILE A 805 -29.01 24.28 -5.80
CA ILE A 805 -29.65 25.50 -6.29
C ILE A 805 -28.71 26.68 -6.06
N ILE A 806 -28.40 27.43 -7.11
CA ILE A 806 -27.69 28.71 -7.08
C ILE A 806 -28.69 29.78 -7.55
N GLU A 807 -29.21 30.59 -6.63
CA GLU A 807 -30.26 31.56 -6.96
C GLU A 807 -30.07 32.97 -6.40
N ASN A 808 -30.52 33.99 -7.13
CA ASN A 808 -30.53 35.38 -6.66
C ASN A 808 -29.14 35.92 -6.23
N ASN A 809 -28.04 35.30 -6.67
CA ASN A 809 -26.70 35.76 -6.31
C ASN A 809 -26.23 36.87 -7.24
N THR A 810 -25.41 37.77 -6.73
CA THR A 810 -24.68 38.76 -7.53
C THR A 810 -23.21 38.35 -7.62
N VAL A 811 -22.71 38.16 -8.84
CA VAL A 811 -21.36 37.65 -9.07
C VAL A 811 -20.60 38.49 -10.09
N ARG A 812 -19.47 39.10 -9.70
CA ARG A 812 -18.74 40.06 -10.55
C ARG A 812 -17.22 40.05 -10.44
N GLY A 813 -16.50 40.36 -11.51
CA GLY A 813 -15.04 40.53 -11.48
C GLY A 813 -14.22 39.25 -11.23
N ASN A 814 -14.76 38.07 -11.52
CA ASN A 814 -14.07 36.78 -11.38
C ASN A 814 -13.67 36.20 -12.75
N THR A 815 -12.80 35.18 -12.77
CA THR A 815 -12.48 34.38 -13.98
C THR A 815 -13.74 33.67 -14.51
N SER A 816 -14.57 33.11 -13.64
CA SER A 816 -15.94 32.76 -14.02
C SER A 816 -16.88 33.17 -12.91
N GLY A 817 -18.05 33.69 -13.27
CA GLY A 817 -19.07 33.99 -12.26
C GLY A 817 -19.51 32.71 -11.57
N VAL A 818 -20.20 31.84 -12.32
CA VAL A 818 -20.60 30.51 -11.85
C VAL A 818 -19.90 29.43 -12.68
N ALA A 819 -19.29 28.45 -12.01
CA ALA A 819 -18.62 27.32 -12.65
C ALA A 819 -19.23 25.98 -12.22
N LEU A 820 -19.70 25.20 -13.19
CA LEU A 820 -20.14 23.82 -13.02
C LEU A 820 -19.09 22.90 -13.63
N TRP A 821 -18.41 22.13 -12.80
CA TRP A 821 -17.35 21.20 -13.21
C TRP A 821 -17.69 19.79 -12.76
N HIS A 822 -17.91 18.88 -13.72
CA HIS A 822 -18.36 17.52 -13.45
C HIS A 822 -19.55 17.47 -12.49
N SER A 823 -20.50 18.39 -12.63
CA SER A 823 -21.61 18.60 -11.68
C SER A 823 -22.93 18.71 -12.44
N ASN A 824 -23.87 17.84 -12.08
CA ASN A 824 -25.07 17.54 -12.85
C ASN A 824 -26.35 17.97 -12.14
N SER A 825 -27.41 18.14 -12.91
CA SER A 825 -28.77 18.33 -12.36
C SER A 825 -28.88 19.51 -11.38
N ASN A 826 -28.07 20.56 -11.57
CA ASN A 826 -28.12 21.77 -10.77
C ASN A 826 -29.01 22.83 -11.42
N ILE A 827 -29.55 23.72 -10.59
CA ILE A 827 -30.35 24.86 -11.02
C ILE A 827 -29.56 26.14 -10.73
N VAL A 828 -29.32 26.93 -11.77
CA VAL A 828 -28.72 28.26 -11.68
C VAL A 828 -29.77 29.27 -12.17
N ARG A 829 -30.41 29.99 -11.23
CA ARG A 829 -31.53 30.86 -11.59
C ARG A 829 -31.53 32.26 -10.98
N ASN A 830 -32.12 33.23 -11.64
CA ASN A 830 -32.28 34.60 -11.11
C ASN A 830 -30.95 35.26 -10.66
N ASN A 831 -29.79 34.81 -11.15
CA ASN A 831 -28.51 35.38 -10.73
C ASN A 831 -28.16 36.59 -11.60
N THR A 832 -27.50 37.57 -10.98
CA THR A 832 -26.91 38.73 -11.65
C THR A 832 -25.41 38.50 -11.82
N VAL A 833 -24.99 38.16 -13.04
CA VAL A 833 -23.60 37.80 -13.36
C VAL A 833 -23.00 38.86 -14.27
N ILE A 834 -22.11 39.71 -13.74
CA ILE A 834 -21.66 40.94 -14.41
C ILE A 834 -20.15 41.05 -14.46
N GLY A 835 -19.57 41.33 -15.64
CA GLY A 835 -18.17 41.76 -15.72
C GLY A 835 -17.16 40.68 -15.29
N ASN A 836 -17.49 39.41 -15.52
CA ASN A 836 -16.58 38.28 -15.30
C ASN A 836 -15.86 37.94 -16.62
N ARG A 837 -14.75 37.19 -16.58
CA ARG A 837 -14.11 36.72 -17.83
C ARG A 837 -15.04 35.78 -18.60
N HIS A 838 -15.65 34.84 -17.89
CA HIS A 838 -16.80 34.07 -18.33
C HIS A 838 -17.97 34.28 -17.37
N GLY A 839 -19.21 34.40 -17.85
CA GLY A 839 -20.37 34.54 -16.98
C GLY A 839 -20.67 33.24 -16.22
N ILE A 840 -21.30 32.29 -16.91
CA ILE A 840 -21.57 30.94 -16.41
C ILE A 840 -20.84 29.94 -17.31
N ARG A 841 -20.24 28.89 -16.73
CA ARG A 841 -19.64 27.78 -17.50
C ARG A 841 -20.13 26.42 -17.00
N ALA A 842 -20.28 25.48 -17.92
CA ALA A 842 -20.49 24.06 -17.61
C ALA A 842 -19.54 23.19 -18.44
N ASN A 843 -18.74 22.36 -17.77
CA ASN A 843 -17.74 21.51 -18.40
C ASN A 843 -17.41 20.23 -17.59
N ALA A 844 -16.51 19.41 -18.13
CA ALA A 844 -16.07 18.13 -17.58
C ALA A 844 -17.23 17.17 -17.30
N ASP A 845 -18.10 16.94 -18.29
CA ASP A 845 -19.34 16.14 -18.15
C ASP A 845 -20.38 16.73 -17.19
N SER A 846 -20.54 18.07 -17.16
CA SER A 846 -21.65 18.73 -16.42
C SER A 846 -22.93 18.75 -17.25
N LYS A 847 -23.88 17.88 -16.91
CA LYS A 847 -25.07 17.56 -17.71
C LYS A 847 -26.37 17.78 -16.95
N GLY A 848 -27.45 18.01 -17.68
CA GLY A 848 -28.80 18.12 -17.10
C GLY A 848 -29.01 19.36 -16.24
N ASN A 849 -28.14 20.36 -16.33
CA ASN A 849 -28.27 21.59 -15.54
C ASN A 849 -29.30 22.53 -16.19
N ILE A 850 -30.02 23.27 -15.34
CA ILE A 850 -31.00 24.27 -15.74
C ILE A 850 -30.44 25.65 -15.41
N ILE A 851 -30.27 26.48 -16.44
CA ILE A 851 -29.80 27.86 -16.33
C ILE A 851 -30.95 28.74 -16.78
N GLU A 852 -31.65 29.38 -15.84
CA GLU A 852 -32.87 30.14 -16.16
C GLU A 852 -32.95 31.52 -15.51
N LYS A 853 -33.55 32.50 -16.19
CA LYS A 853 -33.85 33.81 -15.58
C LYS A 853 -32.63 34.57 -15.05
N ASN A 854 -31.43 34.26 -15.52
CA ASN A 854 -30.22 34.97 -15.11
C ASN A 854 -30.00 36.20 -16.00
N MET A 855 -29.50 37.28 -15.39
CA MET A 855 -28.97 38.44 -16.11
C MET A 855 -27.45 38.29 -16.23
N ILE A 856 -26.96 38.01 -17.44
CA ILE A 856 -25.56 37.75 -17.72
C ILE A 856 -25.04 38.85 -18.63
N SER A 857 -24.21 39.74 -18.08
CA SER A 857 -23.79 40.93 -18.82
C SER A 857 -22.32 41.26 -18.72
N LYS A 858 -21.82 41.94 -19.75
CA LYS A 858 -20.44 42.49 -19.81
C LYS A 858 -19.36 41.42 -19.61
N SER A 859 -19.60 40.17 -19.98
CA SER A 859 -18.59 39.12 -19.89
C SER A 859 -17.49 39.35 -20.92
N LEU A 860 -16.22 39.28 -20.50
CA LEU A 860 -15.07 39.61 -21.35
C LEU A 860 -14.96 38.66 -22.56
N TYR A 861 -15.22 37.37 -22.34
CA TYR A 861 -15.24 36.36 -23.39
C TYR A 861 -16.64 35.83 -23.64
N TYR A 862 -17.22 35.07 -22.70
CA TYR A 862 -18.45 34.31 -22.96
C TYR A 862 -19.44 34.55 -21.82
N GLY A 863 -20.68 34.92 -22.14
CA GLY A 863 -21.76 35.01 -21.16
C GLY A 863 -22.08 33.62 -20.60
N LEU A 864 -22.31 32.65 -21.49
CA LEU A 864 -22.42 31.24 -21.16
C LEU A 864 -21.42 30.43 -21.98
N TYR A 865 -20.73 29.47 -21.35
CA TYR A 865 -19.75 28.63 -22.03
C TYR A 865 -19.95 27.14 -21.72
N PHE A 866 -20.29 26.37 -22.77
CA PHE A 866 -20.38 24.92 -22.70
C PHE A 866 -19.28 24.26 -23.53
N TYR A 867 -18.47 23.41 -22.90
CA TYR A 867 -17.38 22.68 -23.54
C TYR A 867 -17.08 21.41 -22.73
N ASP A 868 -16.26 20.51 -23.29
CA ASP A 868 -15.74 19.33 -22.56
C ASP A 868 -16.86 18.50 -21.88
N GLY A 869 -17.83 18.05 -22.68
CA GLY A 869 -18.96 17.24 -22.19
C GLY A 869 -20.05 18.01 -21.42
N GLY A 870 -20.08 19.34 -21.50
CA GLY A 870 -21.19 20.18 -21.03
C GLY A 870 -22.46 19.98 -21.85
N ASP A 871 -22.99 18.75 -21.91
CA ASP A 871 -24.08 18.32 -22.78
C ASP A 871 -25.43 18.32 -22.05
N ASN A 872 -26.54 18.26 -22.80
CA ASN A 872 -27.89 18.09 -22.23
C ASN A 872 -28.28 19.16 -21.19
N ASN A 873 -27.80 20.40 -21.34
CA ASN A 873 -28.17 21.50 -20.46
C ASN A 873 -29.31 22.33 -21.05
N THR A 874 -30.16 22.88 -20.18
CA THR A 874 -31.27 23.76 -20.57
C THR A 874 -30.98 25.20 -20.18
N VAL A 875 -31.05 26.11 -21.13
CA VAL A 875 -30.82 27.54 -20.97
C VAL A 875 -32.07 28.28 -21.42
N LYS A 876 -32.83 28.84 -20.48
CA LYS A 876 -34.10 29.50 -20.81
C LYS A 876 -34.41 30.78 -20.06
N SER A 877 -35.11 31.71 -20.71
CA SER A 877 -35.55 32.96 -20.06
C SER A 877 -34.41 33.79 -19.48
N ASN A 878 -33.18 33.67 -19.98
CA ASN A 878 -32.04 34.48 -19.53
C ASN A 878 -31.89 35.74 -20.38
N GLU A 879 -31.25 36.75 -19.80
CA GLU A 879 -30.85 37.97 -20.49
C GLU A 879 -29.33 38.00 -20.67
N PHE A 880 -28.89 37.98 -21.93
CA PHE A 880 -27.48 38.11 -22.32
C PHE A 880 -27.24 39.50 -22.88
N VAL A 881 -26.58 40.37 -22.13
CA VAL A 881 -26.45 41.80 -22.48
C VAL A 881 -24.99 42.24 -22.57
N ARG A 882 -24.58 42.81 -23.70
CA ARG A 882 -23.23 43.41 -23.88
C ARG A 882 -22.06 42.46 -23.61
N ASN A 883 -22.20 41.17 -23.91
CA ASN A 883 -21.11 40.20 -23.83
C ASN A 883 -20.33 40.15 -25.15
N THR A 884 -19.07 39.70 -25.12
CA THR A 884 -18.34 39.39 -26.36
C THR A 884 -19.01 38.24 -27.11
N VAL A 885 -19.33 37.14 -26.44
CA VAL A 885 -20.29 36.15 -26.94
C VAL A 885 -21.37 35.95 -25.90
N GLY A 886 -22.65 35.99 -26.29
CA GLY A 886 -23.76 35.69 -25.38
C GLY A 886 -23.68 34.26 -24.88
N VAL A 887 -23.82 33.28 -25.79
CA VAL A 887 -23.72 31.85 -25.51
C VAL A 887 -22.71 31.22 -26.48
N TYR A 888 -21.70 30.53 -25.94
CA TYR A 888 -20.68 29.81 -26.70
C TYR A 888 -20.80 28.31 -26.43
N ILE A 889 -21.01 27.51 -27.47
CA ILE A 889 -21.29 26.08 -27.37
C ILE A 889 -20.26 25.30 -28.17
N LYS A 890 -19.60 24.36 -27.48
CA LYS A 890 -18.68 23.34 -28.00
C LYS A 890 -19.11 21.95 -27.51
N SER A 891 -20.39 21.77 -27.23
CA SER A 891 -20.96 20.56 -26.63
C SER A 891 -22.32 20.22 -27.25
N LYS A 892 -22.89 19.09 -26.84
CA LYS A 892 -23.99 18.43 -27.55
C LYS A 892 -25.33 18.58 -26.85
N SER A 893 -26.41 18.53 -27.62
CA SER A 893 -27.77 18.30 -27.10
C SER A 893 -28.26 19.34 -26.09
N ASN A 894 -27.76 20.57 -26.14
CA ASN A 894 -28.21 21.65 -25.26
C ASN A 894 -29.43 22.36 -25.85
N LYS A 895 -30.34 22.80 -24.98
CA LYS A 895 -31.53 23.57 -25.36
C LYS A 895 -31.37 25.02 -24.95
N ILE A 896 -31.26 25.92 -25.93
CA ILE A 896 -31.21 27.37 -25.74
C ILE A 896 -32.53 27.95 -26.22
N ALA A 897 -33.43 28.27 -25.30
CA ALA A 897 -34.78 28.71 -25.65
C ALA A 897 -35.32 29.89 -24.86
N GLN A 898 -36.12 30.75 -25.46
CA GLN A 898 -36.78 31.85 -24.75
C GLN A 898 -35.81 32.84 -24.08
N ASN A 899 -34.60 33.01 -24.62
CA ASN A 899 -33.62 33.95 -24.06
C ASN A 899 -33.62 35.27 -24.84
N LEU A 900 -33.33 36.36 -24.15
CA LEU A 900 -33.09 37.68 -24.73
C LEU A 900 -31.59 37.89 -24.90
N PHE A 901 -31.15 38.18 -26.11
CA PHE A 901 -29.78 38.57 -26.43
C PHE A 901 -29.79 39.99 -26.97
N SER A 902 -29.13 40.92 -26.27
CA SER A 902 -29.12 42.33 -26.64
C SER A 902 -27.70 42.92 -26.61
N GLN A 903 -27.31 43.65 -27.65
CA GLN A 903 -26.05 44.41 -27.70
C GLN A 903 -24.77 43.58 -27.53
N ASN A 904 -24.80 42.27 -27.81
CA ASN A 904 -23.62 41.40 -27.77
C ASN A 904 -22.73 41.59 -29.02
N GLN A 905 -21.45 41.22 -29.00
CA GLN A 905 -20.69 41.16 -30.26
C GLN A 905 -21.19 40.01 -31.13
N THR A 906 -21.34 38.82 -30.55
CA THR A 906 -22.03 37.68 -31.15
C THR A 906 -23.04 37.14 -30.14
N ALA A 907 -24.31 36.92 -30.52
CA ALA A 907 -25.28 36.42 -29.54
C ALA A 907 -25.09 34.93 -29.26
N ILE A 908 -25.06 34.08 -30.30
CA ILE A 908 -24.84 32.63 -30.16
C ILE A 908 -23.71 32.18 -31.08
N TYR A 909 -22.74 31.45 -30.54
CA TYR A 909 -21.61 30.86 -31.26
C TYR A 909 -21.61 29.34 -31.09
N LEU A 910 -21.74 28.59 -32.19
CA LEU A 910 -21.56 27.13 -32.26
C LEU A 910 -20.19 26.77 -32.88
N LEU A 911 -19.38 25.93 -32.21
CA LEU A 911 -18.05 25.51 -32.66
C LEU A 911 -17.79 24.01 -32.46
N ASP A 912 -16.95 23.43 -33.34
CA ASP A 912 -16.37 22.09 -33.25
C ASP A 912 -17.44 21.00 -33.03
N SER A 913 -17.49 20.40 -31.85
CA SER A 913 -18.37 19.30 -31.44
C SER A 913 -19.81 19.73 -31.13
N ALA A 914 -20.20 20.95 -31.44
CA ALA A 914 -21.58 21.42 -31.25
C ALA A 914 -22.53 20.73 -32.23
N GLN A 915 -23.24 19.70 -31.74
CA GLN A 915 -24.26 18.96 -32.49
C GLN A 915 -25.51 18.76 -31.63
N ASP A 916 -26.65 18.55 -32.30
CA ASP A 916 -27.94 18.24 -31.68
C ASP A 916 -28.45 19.32 -30.71
N ASN A 917 -27.87 20.53 -30.76
CA ASN A 917 -28.35 21.64 -29.94
C ASN A 917 -29.62 22.24 -30.55
N ILE A 918 -30.55 22.67 -29.70
CA ILE A 918 -31.83 23.26 -30.10
C ILE A 918 -31.82 24.75 -29.73
N LEU A 919 -31.97 25.61 -30.74
CA LEU A 919 -32.10 27.06 -30.58
C LEU A 919 -33.53 27.47 -30.98
N SER A 920 -34.38 27.87 -30.02
CA SER A 920 -35.79 28.17 -30.32
C SER A 920 -36.37 29.27 -29.43
N GLN A 921 -37.20 30.12 -29.99
CA GLN A 921 -37.91 31.21 -29.31
C GLN A 921 -36.99 32.24 -28.65
N ASN A 922 -35.75 32.41 -29.14
CA ASN A 922 -34.86 33.45 -28.64
C ASN A 922 -35.13 34.78 -29.37
N GLU A 923 -35.05 35.88 -28.63
CA GLU A 923 -35.04 37.24 -29.19
C GLU A 923 -33.58 37.71 -29.25
N ILE A 924 -33.06 37.92 -30.46
CA ILE A 924 -31.67 38.33 -30.69
C ILE A 924 -31.66 39.66 -31.42
N ARG A 925 -31.25 40.71 -30.71
CA ARG A 925 -31.22 42.06 -31.24
C ARG A 925 -29.92 42.81 -31.03
N ASP A 926 -29.65 43.73 -31.94
CA ASP A 926 -28.57 44.72 -31.84
C ASP A 926 -27.16 44.10 -31.70
N SER A 927 -26.92 42.91 -32.29
CA SER A 927 -25.61 42.26 -32.25
C SER A 927 -24.60 42.97 -33.17
N LYS A 928 -23.42 43.33 -32.64
CA LYS A 928 -22.40 44.12 -33.36
C LYS A 928 -21.69 43.37 -34.50
N LYS A 929 -21.64 42.04 -34.45
CA LYS A 929 -21.07 41.18 -35.51
C LYS A 929 -22.09 40.21 -36.08
N TYR A 930 -22.62 39.30 -35.25
CA TYR A 930 -23.51 38.22 -35.69
C TYR A 930 -24.61 37.97 -34.65
N GLY A 931 -25.85 37.71 -35.10
CA GLY A 931 -26.86 37.10 -34.24
C GLY A 931 -26.45 35.67 -33.90
N ILE A 932 -26.47 34.79 -34.90
CA ILE A 932 -26.03 33.40 -34.78
C ILE A 932 -24.82 33.18 -35.69
N TYR A 933 -23.73 32.65 -35.12
CA TYR A 933 -22.54 32.27 -35.86
C TYR A 933 -22.25 30.79 -35.65
N THR A 934 -21.99 30.06 -36.74
CA THR A 934 -21.64 28.64 -36.69
C THR A 934 -20.37 28.35 -37.50
N LYS A 935 -19.49 27.52 -36.91
CA LYS A 935 -18.30 26.94 -37.55
C LYS A 935 -18.19 25.46 -37.19
N VAL A 936 -19.32 24.75 -37.24
CA VAL A 936 -19.38 23.29 -37.07
C VAL A 936 -19.01 22.58 -38.38
N SER A 937 -18.59 21.32 -38.29
CA SER A 937 -18.36 20.49 -39.49
C SER A 937 -19.67 20.28 -40.25
N LYS A 938 -19.60 20.12 -41.58
CA LYS A 938 -20.78 19.90 -42.45
C LYS A 938 -21.60 18.65 -42.10
N GLU A 939 -21.01 17.71 -41.36
CA GLU A 939 -21.63 16.46 -40.94
C GLU A 939 -22.41 16.60 -39.61
N LEU A 940 -22.30 17.75 -38.94
CA LEU A 940 -22.92 18.00 -37.65
C LEU A 940 -24.07 19.00 -37.80
N TYR A 941 -25.22 18.67 -37.22
CA TYR A 941 -26.44 19.45 -37.36
C TYR A 941 -26.88 20.00 -36.00
N ASN A 942 -27.47 21.20 -36.02
CA ASN A 942 -28.15 21.80 -34.86
C ASN A 942 -29.52 22.27 -35.33
N LEU A 943 -30.53 22.19 -34.46
CA LEU A 943 -31.89 22.58 -34.79
C LEU A 943 -32.09 24.07 -34.51
N LEU A 944 -32.33 24.83 -35.57
CA LEU A 944 -32.77 26.22 -35.48
C LEU A 944 -34.30 26.28 -35.64
N GLY A 945 -35.01 26.43 -34.52
CA GLY A 945 -36.45 26.71 -34.50
C GLY A 945 -36.78 28.17 -34.80
N TYR A 946 -38.02 28.58 -34.53
CA TYR A 946 -38.46 29.97 -34.66
C TYR A 946 -37.68 30.89 -33.71
N ASN A 947 -36.92 31.87 -34.21
CA ASN A 947 -36.21 32.88 -33.40
C ASN A 947 -36.40 34.27 -34.03
N THR A 948 -36.52 35.31 -33.21
CA THR A 948 -36.64 36.69 -33.68
C THR A 948 -35.24 37.31 -33.79
N LEU A 949 -34.84 37.75 -34.99
CA LEU A 949 -33.52 38.30 -35.27
C LEU A 949 -33.65 39.73 -35.84
N GLU A 950 -33.35 40.75 -35.03
CA GLU A 950 -33.60 42.16 -35.40
C GLU A 950 -32.35 43.03 -35.24
N ARG A 951 -32.11 43.95 -36.19
CA ARG A 951 -31.04 44.97 -36.10
C ARG A 951 -29.64 44.41 -35.79
N ASN A 952 -29.36 43.16 -36.16
CA ASN A 952 -28.02 42.57 -36.07
C ASN A 952 -27.21 42.95 -37.32
N ARG A 953 -25.89 43.15 -37.19
CA ARG A 953 -25.02 43.40 -38.37
C ARG A 953 -25.15 42.28 -39.42
N LYS A 954 -25.24 41.03 -38.96
CA LYS A 954 -25.61 39.85 -39.75
C LYS A 954 -26.47 38.94 -38.87
N ASN A 955 -27.63 38.51 -39.36
CA ASN A 955 -28.54 37.66 -38.58
C ASN A 955 -27.96 36.27 -38.34
N ILE A 956 -27.55 35.56 -39.41
CA ILE A 956 -26.98 34.21 -39.34
C ILE A 956 -25.74 34.14 -40.26
N MET A 957 -24.68 33.46 -39.82
CA MET A 957 -23.47 33.23 -40.63
C MET A 957 -22.85 31.85 -40.33
N GLY A 958 -22.53 31.09 -41.37
CA GLY A 958 -21.93 29.75 -41.31
C GLY A 958 -22.65 28.76 -42.24
N LYS A 959 -22.06 27.58 -42.45
CA LYS A 959 -22.68 26.47 -43.21
C LYS A 959 -23.27 25.44 -42.27
#